data_AF-A0A1C6XXT5-F1
#
_entry.id   AF-A0A1C6XXT5-F1
#
_cell.length_a   1.000
_cell.length_b   1.000
_cell.length_c   1.000
_cell.angle_alpha   90.00
_cell.angle_beta   90.00
_cell.angle_gamma   90.00
#
_symmetry.space_group_name_H-M   'P 1'
#
loop_
_entity.id
_entity.type
_entity.pdbx_description
1 polymer ?
#
loop_
_entity_poly.entity_id
_entity_poly.type
_entity_poly.pdbx_seq_one_letter_code
_entity_poly.pdbx_strand_id
1 'polypeptide(L)'
;MDKLKTVYVDSALSIIKGALCVILQIPTGRTTESVKKKQNFIGVLTVNSIKSEPTISQYDDIKKLVKNKILENAPFYNYQIERSFADRFYGECMYDNFGLPKNINEINLIILEEWNINCNRNRILKHTGLIKNIEINNFKYLNNKESLEVHFSVNPMYTFEELSTLYKNEKSLHNFLLCPIRKVRTGSESISPDGHSQNNNILNNGENRENCEEYIYINTEDLLEKNKVLPPSGVENIGYERSNEVTPWNVNINADGIDYNKLIKQFGCSKIKEEHIKRIEMLTNKKAHHFIRRDIFFSHRDLDFLLNYYEKNKSFYIYTGRGPSSLSMHLGHLIPFYFCKYLQDAFNVPLIIQISDDEKFLFNKNYSLDYINKLSKENVKDIIAVGLNPELTFIFKNTEYVHNLYNTVLSIHKKTTLNQSMNIFGFDHSDNIGKLSYPSFQIAPCFSQCFPHFLPQNLPCLVPQGIDQDPYFRLSRDIAVKLALHKPVVIHSIFMPSLLGVNTKMSSTTKKSEKTDGQSTESPSPGSTTKDAGNKMTSNEHNNSVIFLTDTPEQIKNKINKYAFSGGGATIQEHREKGGNLDTDISYQYLRYLLEDDDKLNEIGQKYKSGELLSGEIKKILIDVIVDLIQTHKKKRDSLTDEQIDYFFNPNKPALMKFKNI
;
A
#
# COMPACT_ATOMS: atom_id res chain seq x y z
N MET A 1 -27.99 19.08 22.18
CA MET A 1 -28.81 18.71 20.99
C MET A 1 -28.66 19.66 19.79
N ASP A 2 -29.01 20.95 19.83
CA ASP A 2 -28.93 21.81 18.62
C ASP A 2 -27.50 22.01 18.08
N LYS A 3 -26.49 22.03 18.94
CA LYS A 3 -25.07 22.01 18.53
C LYS A 3 -24.66 20.72 17.80
N LEU A 4 -25.37 19.61 18.00
CA LEU A 4 -25.12 18.33 17.30
C LEU A 4 -25.70 18.34 15.88
N LYS A 5 -26.71 19.18 15.60
CA LYS A 5 -27.30 19.30 14.25
C LYS A 5 -26.30 19.83 13.22
N THR A 6 -25.35 20.67 13.65
CA THR A 6 -24.33 21.24 12.75
C THR A 6 -23.20 20.26 12.45
N VAL A 7 -22.94 19.29 13.32
CA VAL A 7 -21.82 18.33 13.22
C VAL A 7 -21.85 17.55 11.90
N TYR A 8 -23.04 17.12 11.45
CA TYR A 8 -23.22 16.45 10.17
C TYR A 8 -22.86 17.35 8.99
N VAL A 9 -23.28 18.63 9.03
CA VAL A 9 -22.97 19.61 7.98
C VAL A 9 -21.48 19.95 7.99
N ASP A 10 -20.87 20.17 9.15
CA ASP A 10 -19.42 20.42 9.29
C ASP A 10 -18.58 19.25 8.76
N SER A 11 -19.00 18.01 9.03
CA SER A 11 -18.33 16.81 8.52
C SER A 11 -18.50 16.67 7.01
N ALA A 12 -19.70 16.95 6.49
CA ALA A 12 -19.98 16.94 5.06
C ALA A 12 -19.18 17.99 4.28
N LEU A 13 -18.99 19.20 4.85
CA LEU A 13 -18.14 20.23 4.25
C LEU A 13 -16.71 19.74 4.01
N SER A 14 -16.12 19.03 4.97
CA SER A 14 -14.77 18.46 4.82
C SER A 14 -14.70 17.40 3.72
N ILE A 15 -15.75 16.57 3.59
CA ILE A 15 -15.84 15.54 2.53
C ILE A 15 -15.99 16.20 1.15
N ILE A 16 -16.92 17.15 1.00
CA ILE A 16 -17.17 17.86 -0.26
C ILE A 16 -15.93 18.67 -0.66
N LYS A 17 -15.30 19.37 0.30
CA LYS A 17 -14.12 20.20 0.04
C LYS A 17 -12.97 19.40 -0.54
N GLY A 18 -12.64 18.24 0.06
CA GLY A 18 -11.59 17.38 -0.49
C GLY A 18 -11.91 16.89 -1.91
N ALA A 19 -13.17 16.52 -2.19
CA ALA A 19 -13.58 16.11 -3.55
C ALA A 19 -13.39 17.24 -4.58
N LEU A 20 -13.74 18.49 -4.22
CA LEU A 20 -13.52 19.67 -5.07
C LEU A 20 -12.02 19.90 -5.30
N CYS A 21 -11.20 19.86 -4.25
CA CYS A 21 -9.75 20.07 -4.36
C CYS A 21 -9.08 19.04 -5.29
N VAL A 22 -9.51 17.78 -5.24
CA VAL A 22 -9.02 16.72 -6.13
C VAL A 22 -9.44 16.98 -7.57
N ILE A 23 -10.75 17.07 -7.86
CA ILE A 23 -11.27 17.04 -9.23
C ILE A 23 -10.97 18.34 -9.97
N LEU A 24 -11.05 19.46 -9.27
CA LEU A 24 -10.81 20.78 -9.83
C LEU A 24 -9.33 21.20 -9.74
N GLN A 25 -8.49 20.38 -9.11
CA GLN A 25 -7.06 20.64 -8.92
C GLN A 25 -6.82 22.05 -8.35
N ILE A 26 -7.45 22.32 -7.20
CA ILE A 26 -7.26 23.54 -6.41
C ILE A 26 -6.62 23.21 -5.05
N PRO A 27 -5.90 24.15 -4.41
CA PRO A 27 -5.29 23.89 -3.11
C PRO A 27 -6.36 23.78 -2.01
N THR A 28 -6.04 23.06 -0.94
CA THR A 28 -6.91 23.02 0.25
C THR A 28 -6.98 24.35 0.97
N GLY A 29 -5.81 24.97 1.18
CA GLY A 29 -5.68 26.26 1.83
C GLY A 29 -6.22 27.42 1.00
N ARG A 30 -6.80 28.39 1.68
CA ARG A 30 -7.28 29.68 1.16
C ARG A 30 -8.35 29.61 0.06
N THR A 31 -8.93 28.44 -0.16
CA THR A 31 -9.90 28.26 -1.25
C THR A 31 -11.36 28.28 -0.81
N THR A 32 -11.67 28.08 0.48
CA THR A 32 -13.04 28.27 0.98
C THR A 32 -13.33 29.76 1.16
N GLU A 33 -14.24 30.30 0.34
CA GLU A 33 -14.64 31.71 0.42
C GLU A 33 -15.74 31.93 1.45
N SER A 34 -16.75 31.05 1.48
CA SER A 34 -17.85 31.15 2.45
C SER A 34 -18.52 29.80 2.70
N VAL A 35 -19.14 29.68 3.88
CA VAL A 35 -19.96 28.54 4.28
C VAL A 35 -21.28 29.06 4.84
N LYS A 36 -22.41 28.61 4.30
CA LYS A 36 -23.75 28.91 4.82
C LYS A 36 -24.41 27.63 5.30
N LYS A 37 -24.81 27.61 6.58
CA LYS A 37 -25.55 26.49 7.18
C LYS A 37 -27.02 26.89 7.26
N LYS A 38 -27.90 26.04 6.73
CA LYS A 38 -29.35 26.20 6.79
C LYS A 38 -29.95 25.15 7.74
N GLN A 39 -31.24 25.28 8.06
CA GLN A 39 -31.97 24.27 8.81
C GLN A 39 -32.00 22.93 8.05
N ASN A 40 -32.32 21.84 8.76
CA ASN A 40 -32.52 20.50 8.18
C ASN A 40 -31.31 19.92 7.44
N PHE A 41 -30.10 20.09 8.00
CA PHE A 41 -28.85 19.54 7.45
C PHE A 41 -28.49 20.02 6.03
N ILE A 42 -28.94 21.22 5.67
CA ILE A 42 -28.66 21.84 4.38
C ILE A 42 -27.45 22.77 4.51
N GLY A 43 -26.54 22.72 3.54
CA GLY A 43 -25.37 23.57 3.48
C GLY A 43 -25.12 24.17 2.10
N VAL A 44 -24.39 25.27 2.07
CA VAL A 44 -23.81 25.84 0.85
C VAL A 44 -22.33 26.11 1.12
N LEU A 45 -21.47 25.54 0.29
CA LEU A 45 -20.02 25.77 0.29
C LEU A 45 -19.65 26.60 -0.95
N THR A 46 -18.99 27.73 -0.76
CA THR A 46 -18.42 28.52 -1.86
C THR A 46 -16.91 28.35 -1.88
N VAL A 47 -16.37 27.88 -3.00
CA VAL A 47 -14.92 27.76 -3.22
C VAL A 47 -14.46 28.68 -4.34
N ASN A 48 -13.30 29.33 -4.15
CA ASN A 48 -12.68 30.19 -5.16
C ASN A 48 -11.65 29.42 -6.01
N SER A 49 -10.87 30.14 -6.81
CA SER A 49 -9.78 29.59 -7.65
C SER A 49 -10.25 28.68 -8.78
N ILE A 50 -11.51 28.83 -9.21
CA ILE A 50 -12.11 28.09 -10.32
C ILE A 50 -12.09 28.97 -11.56
N LYS A 51 -11.03 28.88 -12.36
CA LYS A 51 -10.80 29.76 -13.53
C LYS A 51 -11.83 29.59 -14.66
N SER A 52 -12.45 28.43 -14.74
CA SER A 52 -13.43 28.08 -15.78
C SER A 52 -14.51 27.18 -15.20
N GLU A 53 -15.72 27.27 -15.75
CA GLU A 53 -16.82 26.42 -15.33
C GLU A 53 -16.45 24.92 -15.45
N PRO A 54 -16.61 24.14 -14.37
CA PRO A 54 -16.38 22.70 -14.44
C PRO A 54 -17.33 22.01 -15.42
N THR A 55 -16.82 20.98 -16.10
CA THR A 55 -17.60 20.16 -17.03
C THR A 55 -18.60 19.25 -16.28
N ILE A 56 -19.62 18.76 -16.99
CA ILE A 56 -20.59 17.79 -16.45
C ILE A 56 -19.87 16.56 -15.87
N SER A 57 -18.87 16.03 -16.58
CA SER A 57 -18.06 14.91 -16.10
C SER A 57 -17.38 15.22 -14.76
N GLN A 58 -16.83 16.43 -14.59
CA GLN A 58 -16.20 16.82 -13.32
C GLN A 58 -17.23 16.91 -12.18
N TYR A 59 -18.43 17.42 -12.44
CA TYR A 59 -19.51 17.43 -11.44
C TYR A 59 -19.93 16.01 -11.02
N ASP A 60 -20.03 15.09 -11.97
CA ASP A 60 -20.34 13.69 -11.68
C ASP A 60 -19.21 13.00 -10.91
N ASP A 61 -17.95 13.27 -11.26
CA ASP A 61 -16.78 12.77 -10.54
C ASP A 61 -16.72 13.30 -9.10
N ILE A 62 -17.07 14.57 -8.86
CA ILE A 62 -17.18 15.14 -7.50
C ILE A 62 -18.23 14.38 -6.69
N LYS A 63 -19.43 14.16 -7.24
CA LYS A 63 -20.50 13.41 -6.57
C LYS A 63 -20.04 11.97 -6.25
N LYS A 64 -19.37 11.32 -7.21
CA LYS A 64 -18.84 9.97 -7.06
C LYS A 64 -17.77 9.89 -5.96
N LEU A 65 -16.84 10.84 -5.92
CA LEU A 65 -15.82 10.91 -4.87
C LEU A 65 -16.40 11.13 -3.48
N VAL A 66 -17.41 12.00 -3.34
CA VAL A 66 -18.12 12.19 -2.07
C VAL A 66 -18.75 10.89 -1.60
N LYS A 67 -19.43 10.17 -2.50
CA LYS A 67 -20.01 8.85 -2.18
C LYS A 67 -18.94 7.83 -1.78
N ASN A 68 -17.85 7.74 -2.54
CA ASN A 68 -16.76 6.80 -2.25
C ASN A 68 -16.13 7.08 -0.88
N LYS A 69 -15.91 8.34 -0.52
CA LYS A 69 -15.32 8.73 0.77
C LYS A 69 -16.23 8.39 1.96
N ILE A 70 -17.56 8.39 1.78
CA ILE A 70 -18.51 7.90 2.79
C ILE A 70 -18.40 6.37 2.92
N LEU A 71 -18.37 5.65 1.80
CA LEU A 71 -18.26 4.19 1.78
C LEU A 71 -16.96 3.66 2.38
N GLU A 72 -15.87 4.42 2.28
CA GLU A 72 -14.58 4.13 2.93
C GLU A 72 -14.69 4.07 4.45
N ASN A 73 -15.71 4.67 5.06
CA ASN A 73 -15.85 4.80 6.51
C ASN A 73 -14.62 5.43 7.18
N ALA A 74 -14.03 6.43 6.51
CA ALA A 74 -12.77 7.04 6.89
C ALA A 74 -12.87 7.75 8.26
N PRO A 75 -11.89 7.57 9.17
CA PRO A 75 -11.88 8.27 10.45
C PRO A 75 -11.55 9.75 10.26
N PHE A 76 -12.12 10.58 11.11
CA PHE A 76 -11.67 11.96 11.26
C PHE A 76 -10.72 12.10 12.45
N TYR A 77 -9.87 13.11 12.40
CA TYR A 77 -9.00 13.53 13.50
C TYR A 77 -9.30 14.97 13.88
N ASN A 78 -9.27 15.25 15.18
CA ASN A 78 -9.43 16.59 15.73
C ASN A 78 -8.26 16.90 16.65
N TYR A 79 -7.28 17.66 16.14
CA TYR A 79 -6.11 18.08 16.91
C TYR A 79 -6.36 19.45 17.53
N GLN A 80 -6.33 19.52 18.86
CA GLN A 80 -6.24 20.77 19.59
C GLN A 80 -4.76 21.09 19.79
N ILE A 81 -4.29 22.13 19.12
CA ILE A 81 -2.85 22.43 18.99
C ILE A 81 -2.58 23.93 19.08
N GLU A 82 -1.39 24.29 19.55
CA GLU A 82 -0.92 25.67 19.51
C GLU A 82 -0.79 26.16 18.07
N ARG A 83 -1.41 27.30 17.78
CA ARG A 83 -1.44 27.90 16.43
C ARG A 83 -0.03 28.11 15.88
N SER A 84 0.89 28.61 16.70
CA SER A 84 2.25 28.92 16.26
C SER A 84 2.99 27.68 15.75
N PHE A 85 2.76 26.52 16.39
CA PHE A 85 3.32 25.25 15.96
C PHE A 85 2.63 24.74 14.69
N ALA A 86 1.29 24.80 14.64
CA ALA A 86 0.53 24.38 13.47
C ALA A 86 0.89 25.19 12.21
N ASP A 87 1.13 26.50 12.35
CA ASP A 87 1.58 27.38 11.27
C ASP A 87 2.93 26.93 10.71
N ARG A 88 3.85 26.47 11.57
CA ARG A 88 5.15 25.92 11.13
C ARG A 88 5.00 24.54 10.48
N PHE A 89 4.12 23.69 11.01
CA PHE A 89 4.03 22.29 10.60
C PHE A 89 3.17 22.07 9.35
N TYR A 90 1.97 22.65 9.31
CA TYR A 90 1.03 22.51 8.20
C TYR A 90 1.07 23.72 7.26
N GLY A 91 1.26 24.93 7.80
CA GLY A 91 1.27 26.18 7.04
C GLY A 91 -0.12 26.55 6.53
N GLU A 92 -0.18 27.23 5.39
CA GLU A 92 -1.40 27.85 4.88
C GLU A 92 -2.53 26.88 4.49
N CYS A 93 -2.23 25.58 4.34
CA CYS A 93 -3.21 24.59 3.88
C CYS A 93 -4.39 24.39 4.84
N MET A 94 -4.21 24.68 6.13
CA MET A 94 -5.25 24.53 7.14
C MET A 94 -6.25 25.69 7.22
N TYR A 95 -6.02 26.79 6.51
CA TYR A 95 -6.84 28.00 6.62
C TYR A 95 -7.84 28.15 5.48
N ASP A 96 -9.04 28.63 5.81
CA ASP A 96 -9.97 29.17 4.83
C ASP A 96 -9.51 30.55 4.34
N ASN A 97 -10.13 31.07 3.27
CA ASN A 97 -9.76 32.36 2.68
C ASN A 97 -9.88 33.52 3.68
N PHE A 98 -10.88 33.49 4.55
CA PHE A 98 -11.11 34.51 5.59
C PHE A 98 -10.15 34.42 6.79
N GLY A 99 -9.33 33.36 6.89
CA GLY A 99 -8.31 33.19 7.93
C GLY A 99 -8.85 33.10 9.37
N LEU A 100 -7.93 33.25 10.35
CA LEU A 100 -8.27 33.28 11.78
C LEU A 100 -7.87 34.63 12.42
N PRO A 101 -8.70 35.19 13.32
CA PRO A 101 -8.34 36.33 14.16
C PRO A 101 -7.00 36.17 14.88
N LYS A 102 -6.21 37.24 15.00
CA LYS A 102 -4.85 37.19 15.59
C LYS A 102 -4.80 36.79 17.07
N ASN A 103 -5.90 36.95 17.80
CA ASN A 103 -6.01 36.65 19.24
C ASN A 103 -6.26 35.16 19.55
N ILE A 104 -6.42 34.30 18.54
CA ILE A 104 -6.58 32.86 18.72
C ILE A 104 -5.20 32.21 18.74
N ASN A 105 -4.82 31.64 19.90
CA ASN A 105 -3.52 30.99 20.12
C ASN A 105 -3.59 29.47 20.12
N GLU A 106 -4.76 28.89 20.40
CA GLU A 106 -5.03 27.44 20.34
C GLU A 106 -6.14 27.21 19.30
N ILE A 107 -5.93 26.25 18.41
CA ILE A 107 -6.83 25.95 17.30
C ILE A 107 -7.25 24.48 17.32
N ASN A 108 -8.44 24.22 16.78
CA ASN A 108 -8.89 22.87 16.46
C ASN A 108 -8.67 22.62 14.97
N LEU A 109 -7.82 21.65 14.65
CA LEU A 109 -7.57 21.18 13.29
C LEU A 109 -8.36 19.91 13.03
N ILE A 110 -9.29 20.02 12.10
CA ILE A 110 -10.05 18.89 11.60
C ILE A 110 -9.34 18.33 10.39
N ILE A 111 -8.99 17.05 10.46
CA ILE A 111 -8.29 16.32 9.41
C ILE A 111 -9.14 15.12 8.99
N LEU A 112 -9.33 14.99 7.69
CA LEU A 112 -9.74 13.75 7.03
C LEU A 112 -8.55 13.29 6.20
N GLU A 113 -7.98 12.14 6.56
CA GLU A 113 -6.70 11.65 6.03
C GLU A 113 -6.70 11.55 4.48
N GLU A 114 -5.60 11.99 3.88
CA GLU A 114 -5.38 12.10 2.43
C GLU A 114 -6.52 12.81 1.70
N TRP A 115 -7.18 13.79 2.34
CA TRP A 115 -8.40 14.39 1.82
C TRP A 115 -8.57 15.88 2.11
N ASN A 116 -8.55 16.28 3.38
CA ASN A 116 -8.81 17.66 3.77
C ASN A 116 -8.25 17.98 5.17
N ILE A 117 -7.69 19.17 5.34
CA ILE A 117 -7.31 19.75 6.62
C ILE A 117 -7.92 21.14 6.73
N ASN A 118 -8.53 21.47 7.87
CA ASN A 118 -9.16 22.78 8.08
C ASN A 118 -9.24 23.16 9.56
N CYS A 119 -9.00 24.44 9.85
CA CYS A 119 -9.28 25.05 11.15
C CYS A 119 -10.79 25.20 11.34
N ASN A 120 -11.40 24.38 12.21
CA ASN A 120 -12.83 24.44 12.47
C ASN A 120 -13.11 24.51 13.97
N ARG A 121 -13.91 25.50 14.39
CA ARG A 121 -14.35 25.63 15.79
C ARG A 121 -15.38 24.57 16.20
N ASN A 122 -16.10 23.98 15.25
CA ASN A 122 -17.18 23.06 15.53
C ASN A 122 -16.66 21.62 15.62
N ARG A 123 -17.29 20.81 16.47
CA ARG A 123 -17.06 19.36 16.51
C ARG A 123 -17.56 18.71 15.21
N ILE A 124 -16.99 17.57 14.90
CA ILE A 124 -17.29 16.76 13.73
C ILE A 124 -17.53 15.29 14.11
N LEU A 125 -18.08 14.53 13.17
CA LEU A 125 -18.34 13.11 13.33
C LEU A 125 -17.05 12.33 13.54
N LYS A 126 -17.15 11.17 14.19
CA LYS A 126 -16.03 10.27 14.43
C LYS A 126 -15.44 9.69 13.14
N HIS A 127 -16.30 9.37 12.18
CA HIS A 127 -15.93 8.81 10.87
C HIS A 127 -17.01 9.12 9.82
N THR A 128 -16.66 9.03 8.54
CA THR A 128 -17.55 9.40 7.42
C THR A 128 -18.77 8.48 7.30
N GLY A 129 -18.69 7.22 7.74
CA GLY A 129 -19.81 6.26 7.68
C GLY A 129 -20.96 6.53 8.65
N LEU A 130 -20.86 7.55 9.51
CA LEU A 130 -22.01 8.06 10.26
C LEU A 130 -22.93 8.94 9.40
N ILE A 131 -22.55 9.21 8.14
CA ILE A 131 -23.38 9.86 7.13
C ILE A 131 -23.89 8.77 6.18
N LYS A 132 -25.21 8.72 5.96
CA LYS A 132 -25.82 7.78 5.02
C LYS A 132 -25.55 8.19 3.57
N ASN A 133 -25.80 9.46 3.26
CA ASN A 133 -25.45 10.07 1.98
C ASN A 133 -25.30 11.60 2.11
N ILE A 134 -24.64 12.18 1.11
CA ILE A 134 -24.61 13.63 0.87
C ILE A 134 -25.17 13.82 -0.53
N GLU A 135 -26.28 14.55 -0.64
CA GLU A 135 -26.91 14.86 -1.91
C GLU A 135 -26.47 16.27 -2.35
N ILE A 136 -25.75 16.35 -3.47
CA ILE A 136 -25.38 17.63 -4.08
C ILE A 136 -26.52 18.07 -5.00
N ASN A 137 -27.32 19.01 -4.50
CA ASN A 137 -28.55 19.49 -5.12
C ASN A 137 -28.27 20.40 -6.32
N ASN A 138 -27.23 21.23 -6.25
CA ASN A 138 -26.92 22.18 -7.31
C ASN A 138 -25.44 22.61 -7.27
N PHE A 139 -24.86 22.80 -8.46
CA PHE A 139 -23.60 23.50 -8.67
C PHE A 139 -23.90 24.82 -9.37
N LYS A 140 -23.39 25.93 -8.84
CA LYS A 140 -23.56 27.24 -9.45
C LYS A 140 -22.20 27.91 -9.61
N TYR A 141 -21.72 27.98 -10.84
CA TYR A 141 -20.49 28.68 -11.18
C TYR A 141 -20.76 30.20 -11.24
N LEU A 142 -19.95 30.96 -10.53
CA LEU A 142 -20.01 32.41 -10.44
C LEU A 142 -18.88 33.01 -11.26
N ASN A 143 -19.10 33.20 -12.56
CA ASN A 143 -18.07 33.60 -13.52
C ASN A 143 -17.28 34.86 -13.08
N ASN A 144 -17.97 35.90 -12.63
CA ASN A 144 -17.35 37.17 -12.21
C ASN A 144 -16.44 37.04 -10.98
N LYS A 145 -16.56 35.96 -10.21
CA LYS A 145 -15.80 35.71 -8.99
C LYS A 145 -14.83 34.54 -9.11
N GLU A 146 -14.80 33.85 -10.25
CA GLU A 146 -14.04 32.61 -10.43
C GLU A 146 -14.26 31.62 -9.27
N SER A 147 -15.53 31.47 -8.86
CA SER A 147 -15.93 30.66 -7.70
C SER A 147 -17.09 29.74 -8.03
N LEU A 148 -17.21 28.67 -7.24
CA LEU A 148 -18.25 27.64 -7.39
C LEU A 148 -19.02 27.53 -6.07
N GLU A 149 -20.34 27.72 -6.13
CA GLU A 149 -21.25 27.41 -5.03
C GLU A 149 -21.76 25.97 -5.16
N VAL A 150 -21.62 25.19 -4.09
CA VAL A 150 -22.10 23.81 -4.00
C VAL A 150 -23.21 23.76 -2.96
N HIS A 151 -24.43 23.50 -3.41
CA HIS A 151 -25.61 23.34 -2.56
C HIS A 151 -25.80 21.86 -2.25
N PHE A 152 -25.91 21.50 -0.98
CA PHE A 152 -26.04 20.10 -0.57
C PHE A 152 -26.95 19.90 0.63
N SER A 153 -27.46 18.68 0.75
CA SER A 153 -28.18 18.15 1.92
C SER A 153 -27.45 16.93 2.45
N VAL A 154 -27.42 16.80 3.77
CA VAL A 154 -26.80 15.64 4.44
C VAL A 154 -27.89 14.76 5.01
N ASN A 155 -27.84 13.46 4.70
CA ASN A 155 -28.70 12.47 5.34
C ASN A 155 -27.89 11.69 6.40
N PRO A 156 -28.18 11.87 7.69
CA PRO A 156 -27.56 11.10 8.77
C PRO A 156 -27.77 9.59 8.64
N MET A 157 -26.81 8.78 9.13
CA MET A 157 -27.00 7.32 9.27
C MET A 157 -28.05 6.97 10.32
N TYR A 158 -28.13 7.78 11.37
CA TYR A 158 -29.08 7.65 12.46
C TYR A 158 -29.87 8.95 12.61
N THR A 159 -31.17 8.84 12.79
CA THR A 159 -32.01 9.97 13.15
C THR A 159 -31.73 10.41 14.59
N PHE A 160 -32.06 11.67 14.92
CA PHE A 160 -31.92 12.14 16.29
C PHE A 160 -32.81 11.38 17.28
N GLU A 161 -33.98 10.92 16.83
CA GLU A 161 -34.90 10.11 17.63
C GLU A 161 -34.28 8.74 17.97
N GLU A 162 -33.70 8.05 16.98
CA GLU A 162 -32.96 6.80 17.19
C GLU A 162 -31.78 6.99 18.17
N LEU A 163 -30.97 8.04 17.97
CA LEU A 163 -29.85 8.33 18.85
C LEU A 163 -30.29 8.65 20.28
N SER A 164 -31.39 9.39 20.46
CA SER A 164 -31.93 9.72 21.77
C SER A 164 -32.52 8.49 22.50
N THR A 165 -32.95 7.47 21.75
CA THR A 165 -33.44 6.20 22.31
C THR A 165 -32.29 5.28 22.69
N LEU A 166 -31.25 5.22 21.85
CA LEU A 166 -30.08 4.36 22.05
C LEU A 166 -29.17 4.86 23.18
N TYR A 167 -29.03 6.18 23.35
CA TYR A 167 -28.12 6.79 24.31
C TYR A 167 -28.86 7.64 25.33
N LYS A 168 -28.95 7.13 26.57
CA LYS A 168 -29.68 7.76 27.67
C LYS A 168 -29.00 8.99 28.27
N ASN A 169 -27.71 9.19 28.01
CA ASN A 169 -26.95 10.35 28.50
C ASN A 169 -26.11 10.97 27.38
N GLU A 170 -25.86 12.28 27.50
CA GLU A 170 -25.16 13.08 26.49
C GLU A 170 -23.71 12.64 26.29
N LYS A 171 -23.04 12.17 27.36
CA LYS A 171 -21.65 11.69 27.29
C LYS A 171 -21.50 10.46 26.39
N SER A 172 -22.36 9.46 26.54
CA SER A 172 -22.36 8.25 25.71
C SER A 172 -22.68 8.57 24.25
N LEU A 173 -23.63 9.49 24.01
CA LEU A 173 -23.96 9.97 22.67
C LEU A 173 -22.76 10.67 22.02
N HIS A 174 -22.08 11.56 22.75
CA HIS A 174 -20.88 12.25 22.27
C HIS A 174 -19.75 11.28 21.97
N ASN A 175 -19.50 10.28 22.83
CA ASN A 175 -18.46 9.28 22.62
C ASN A 175 -18.70 8.38 21.40
N PHE A 176 -19.97 8.13 21.08
CA PHE A 176 -20.34 7.40 19.87
C PHE A 176 -20.19 8.27 18.61
N LEU A 177 -20.77 9.47 18.64
CA LEU A 177 -20.95 10.28 17.44
C LEU A 177 -19.73 11.13 17.08
N LEU A 178 -19.04 11.71 18.06
CA LEU A 178 -18.05 12.74 17.83
C LEU A 178 -16.63 12.19 17.76
N CYS A 179 -15.82 12.79 16.89
CA CYS A 179 -14.38 12.57 16.91
C CYS A 179 -13.81 13.04 18.27
N PRO A 180 -12.98 12.21 18.94
CA PRO A 180 -12.34 12.60 20.20
C PRO A 180 -11.35 13.74 19.96
N ILE A 181 -11.26 14.67 20.92
CA ILE A 181 -10.28 15.76 20.86
C ILE A 181 -8.92 15.20 21.28
N ARG A 182 -7.93 15.37 20.42
CA ARG A 182 -6.54 15.01 20.70
C ARG A 182 -5.75 16.26 21.00
N LYS A 183 -5.36 16.45 22.26
CA LYS A 183 -4.59 17.62 22.69
C LYS A 183 -3.10 17.35 22.48
N VAL A 184 -2.45 18.20 21.68
CA VAL A 184 -1.06 18.04 21.27
C VAL A 184 -0.15 18.71 22.29
N ARG A 185 0.81 17.96 22.85
CA ARG A 185 1.82 18.51 23.77
C ARG A 185 3.02 19.02 22.96
N THR A 186 3.30 20.31 23.05
CA THR A 186 4.37 20.99 22.27
C THR A 186 5.67 21.22 23.06
N GLY A 187 5.89 20.51 24.19
CA GLY A 187 7.10 20.65 25.04
C GLY A 187 7.44 19.42 25.91
N SER A 188 8.60 19.47 26.57
CA SER A 188 9.17 18.41 27.44
C SER A 188 8.43 18.26 28.78
N GLU A 189 7.17 17.83 28.75
CA GLU A 189 6.46 17.38 29.94
C GLU A 189 6.75 15.89 30.17
N SER A 190 7.61 15.60 31.15
CA SER A 190 8.02 14.23 31.52
C SER A 190 6.83 13.39 32.00
N ILE A 191 6.78 12.14 31.53
CA ILE A 191 5.82 11.11 31.98
C ILE A 191 6.26 10.59 33.35
N SER A 192 5.38 10.61 34.36
CA SER A 192 5.45 9.65 35.47
C SER A 192 4.82 8.32 35.01
N PRO A 193 5.42 7.15 35.31
CA PRO A 193 4.98 5.87 34.75
C PRO A 193 3.57 5.41 35.14
N ASP A 194 2.97 6.04 36.15
CA ASP A 194 1.63 5.70 36.62
C ASP A 194 0.63 6.79 36.24
N GLY A 195 -0.41 6.41 35.51
CA GLY A 195 -1.48 7.26 34.96
C GLY A 195 -2.41 7.92 36.00
N HIS A 196 -1.87 8.48 37.07
CA HIS A 196 -2.58 9.31 38.03
C HIS A 196 -1.85 10.63 38.26
N SER A 197 -2.42 11.72 37.74
CA SER A 197 -2.01 13.08 38.05
C SER A 197 -2.23 13.38 39.54
N GLN A 198 -1.16 13.46 40.33
CA GLN A 198 -1.14 14.28 41.54
C GLN A 198 -0.67 15.69 41.17
N ASN A 199 -1.62 16.61 41.07
CA ASN A 199 -1.41 18.01 41.43
C ASN A 199 -2.78 18.67 41.68
N ASN A 200 -3.37 18.29 42.81
CA ASN A 200 -4.29 19.18 43.51
C ASN A 200 -3.42 20.23 44.19
N ASN A 201 -3.36 21.45 43.65
CA ASN A 201 -3.42 22.67 44.45
C ASN A 201 -3.47 23.96 43.63
N ILE A 202 -4.55 24.71 43.89
CA ILE A 202 -4.70 26.18 43.87
C ILE A 202 -5.10 26.82 42.53
N LEU A 203 -6.42 26.94 42.32
CA LEU A 203 -7.13 28.22 42.44
C LEU A 203 -8.64 28.00 42.44
N ASN A 204 -9.23 28.12 43.63
CA ASN A 204 -10.65 28.39 43.81
C ASN A 204 -10.97 29.73 43.13
N ASN A 205 -11.81 29.69 42.10
CA ASN A 205 -12.84 30.70 41.89
C ASN A 205 -14.02 30.00 41.22
N GLY A 206 -15.16 30.03 41.91
CA GLY A 206 -16.35 29.30 41.52
C GLY A 206 -16.94 29.83 40.23
N GLU A 207 -17.21 28.92 39.30
CA GLU A 207 -18.33 28.99 38.39
C GLU A 207 -18.61 27.58 37.88
N ASN A 208 -19.88 27.17 37.96
CA ASN A 208 -20.43 25.91 37.46
C ASN A 208 -19.85 25.47 36.11
N ARG A 209 -19.49 24.20 35.95
CA ARG A 209 -19.66 23.44 34.69
C ARG A 209 -19.44 21.94 34.87
N GLU A 210 -20.57 21.23 34.88
CA GLU A 210 -20.68 19.91 34.26
C GLU A 210 -20.10 19.98 32.83
N ASN A 211 -18.94 19.40 32.57
CA ASN A 211 -18.49 19.07 31.20
C ASN A 211 -17.38 18.01 31.28
N CYS A 212 -17.79 16.74 31.26
CA CYS A 212 -16.88 15.61 31.06
C CYS A 212 -16.52 15.47 29.58
N GLU A 213 -15.62 16.31 29.05
CA GLU A 213 -14.96 16.03 27.77
C GLU A 213 -13.63 15.29 28.04
N GLU A 214 -13.53 14.06 27.55
CA GLU A 214 -12.35 13.22 27.72
C GLU A 214 -11.33 13.55 26.61
N TYR A 215 -10.21 14.18 26.98
CA TYR A 215 -9.13 14.52 26.05
C TYR A 215 -8.16 13.35 25.91
N ILE A 216 -7.73 13.07 24.68
CA ILE A 216 -6.62 12.15 24.39
C ILE A 216 -5.37 13.00 24.22
N TYR A 217 -4.31 12.74 24.98
CA TYR A 217 -3.05 13.46 24.80
C TYR A 217 -2.16 12.74 23.79
N ILE A 218 -1.57 13.50 22.87
CA ILE A 218 -0.63 12.97 21.86
C ILE A 218 0.62 13.86 21.80
N ASN A 219 1.74 13.27 21.37
CA ASN A 219 2.98 14.01 21.16
C ASN A 219 3.07 14.53 19.73
N THR A 220 3.99 15.46 19.47
CA THR A 220 4.20 16.02 18.12
C THR A 220 4.63 14.97 17.09
N GLU A 221 5.26 13.88 17.53
CA GLU A 221 5.69 12.76 16.67
C GLU A 221 4.53 11.91 16.16
N ASP A 222 3.37 11.96 16.83
CA ASP A 222 2.15 11.23 16.47
C ASP A 222 1.25 12.01 15.49
N LEU A 223 1.66 13.23 15.12
CA LEU A 223 0.91 14.06 14.18
C LEU A 223 1.01 13.49 12.76
N LEU A 224 -0.12 13.50 12.05
CA LEU A 224 -0.13 13.17 10.62
C LEU A 224 0.69 14.20 9.85
N GLU A 225 1.70 13.73 9.13
CA GLU A 225 2.51 14.55 8.22
C GLU A 225 1.68 15.15 7.08
N LYS A 226 2.20 16.23 6.46
CA LYS A 226 1.47 16.99 5.44
C LYS A 226 1.03 16.15 4.23
N ASN A 227 1.83 15.17 3.83
CA ASN A 227 1.50 14.20 2.78
C ASN A 227 0.30 13.29 3.12
N LYS A 228 0.02 13.07 4.40
CA LYS A 228 -1.09 12.25 4.89
C LYS A 228 -2.35 13.05 5.20
N VAL A 229 -2.31 14.38 5.18
CA VAL A 229 -3.51 15.21 5.43
C VAL A 229 -4.07 15.82 4.14
N LEU A 230 -3.20 16.11 3.17
CA LEU A 230 -3.58 16.77 1.93
C LEU A 230 -4.19 15.80 0.93
N PRO A 231 -5.16 16.24 0.10
CA PRO A 231 -5.65 15.46 -1.01
C PRO A 231 -4.55 15.29 -2.07
N PRO A 232 -4.56 14.19 -2.84
CA PRO A 232 -3.63 13.98 -3.95
C PRO A 232 -4.02 14.83 -5.18
N SER A 233 -4.30 16.12 -5.00
CA SER A 233 -4.63 17.04 -6.09
C SER A 233 -3.43 17.31 -7.00
N GLY A 234 -2.21 17.19 -6.46
CA GLY A 234 -0.96 17.51 -7.17
C GLY A 234 -0.66 19.00 -7.27
N VAL A 235 -1.45 19.85 -6.60
CA VAL A 235 -1.29 21.31 -6.59
C VAL A 235 -0.33 21.76 -5.49
N GLU A 236 -0.42 21.10 -4.33
CA GLU A 236 0.43 21.39 -3.19
C GLU A 236 1.69 20.53 -3.32
N ASN A 237 2.86 21.17 -3.39
CA ASN A 237 4.16 20.50 -3.52
C ASN A 237 4.44 19.63 -2.28
N ILE A 238 4.09 18.35 -2.39
CA ILE A 238 4.47 17.34 -1.41
C ILE A 238 5.76 16.71 -1.94
N GLY A 239 6.87 16.91 -1.23
CA GLY A 239 8.12 16.24 -1.54
C GLY A 239 7.94 14.72 -1.39
N TYR A 240 7.92 13.99 -2.51
CA TYR A 240 7.99 12.54 -2.44
C TYR A 240 9.44 12.17 -2.12
N GLU A 241 9.71 11.79 -0.87
CA GLU A 241 11.01 11.22 -0.52
C GLU A 241 11.19 9.90 -1.25
N ARG A 242 12.15 9.87 -2.18
CA ARG A 242 12.60 8.64 -2.82
C ARG A 242 13.34 7.79 -1.78
N SER A 243 12.97 6.52 -1.66
CA SER A 243 13.84 5.58 -0.94
C SER A 243 15.08 5.32 -1.80
N ASN A 244 16.25 5.62 -1.24
CA ASN A 244 17.54 5.25 -1.83
C ASN A 244 17.84 3.75 -1.64
N GLU A 245 17.10 3.07 -0.75
CA GLU A 245 17.29 1.67 -0.36
C GLU A 245 16.45 0.72 -1.23
N VAL A 246 15.19 1.05 -1.54
CA VAL A 246 14.28 0.18 -2.33
C VAL A 246 13.63 0.93 -3.47
N THR A 247 13.88 0.47 -4.69
CA THR A 247 13.21 0.91 -5.93
C THR A 247 12.70 -0.31 -6.71
N PRO A 248 11.82 -0.13 -7.71
CA PRO A 248 11.32 -1.25 -8.52
C PRO A 248 12.41 -1.99 -9.31
N TRP A 249 13.56 -1.34 -9.50
CA TRP A 249 14.68 -1.84 -10.30
C TRP A 249 15.79 -2.40 -9.41
N ASN A 250 16.08 -1.71 -8.30
CA ASN A 250 17.22 -1.97 -7.44
C ASN A 250 16.83 -1.94 -5.97
N VAL A 251 17.37 -2.92 -5.24
CA VAL A 251 17.37 -2.96 -3.78
C VAL A 251 18.82 -2.80 -3.33
N ASN A 252 19.13 -1.70 -2.66
CA ASN A 252 20.40 -1.43 -2.01
C ASN A 252 20.27 -1.85 -0.56
N ILE A 253 20.99 -2.91 -0.20
CA ILE A 253 20.91 -3.51 1.13
C ILE A 253 22.19 -3.16 1.86
N ASN A 254 22.06 -2.51 3.00
CA ASN A 254 23.19 -2.17 3.86
C ASN A 254 23.68 -3.42 4.61
N ALA A 255 24.81 -3.32 5.31
CA ALA A 255 25.35 -4.44 6.10
C ALA A 255 24.33 -5.01 7.10
N ASP A 256 23.44 -4.17 7.62
CA ASP A 256 22.41 -4.52 8.60
C ASP A 256 21.10 -5.06 7.98
N GLY A 257 21.00 -5.16 6.64
CA GLY A 257 19.79 -5.63 5.97
C GLY A 257 18.82 -4.53 5.58
N ILE A 258 17.57 -4.94 5.33
CA ILE A 258 16.47 -4.03 4.99
C ILE A 258 15.63 -3.82 6.24
N ASP A 259 15.56 -2.58 6.72
CA ASP A 259 14.65 -2.23 7.81
C ASP A 259 13.23 -2.03 7.24
N TYR A 260 12.45 -3.10 7.30
CA TYR A 260 11.06 -3.10 6.85
C TYR A 260 10.16 -2.16 7.66
N ASN A 261 10.46 -1.87 8.94
CA ASN A 261 9.67 -0.92 9.72
C ASN A 261 9.92 0.52 9.27
N LYS A 262 11.19 0.86 8.98
CA LYS A 262 11.54 2.14 8.36
C LYS A 262 10.88 2.29 7.00
N LEU A 263 10.84 1.24 6.17
CA LEU A 263 10.13 1.25 4.89
C LEU A 263 8.63 1.45 5.02
N ILE A 264 7.97 0.84 6.02
CA ILE A 264 6.54 1.09 6.31
C ILE A 264 6.31 2.59 6.55
N LYS A 265 7.14 3.21 7.39
CA LYS A 265 7.01 4.64 7.72
C LYS A 265 7.26 5.50 6.47
N GLN A 266 8.34 5.23 5.74
CA GLN A 266 8.74 6.00 4.55
C GLN A 266 7.70 5.89 3.42
N PHE A 267 7.15 4.71 3.18
CA PHE A 267 6.14 4.51 2.15
C PHE A 267 4.74 4.90 2.61
N GLY A 268 4.51 5.11 3.91
CA GLY A 268 3.19 5.43 4.45
C GLY A 268 2.25 4.23 4.40
N CYS A 269 2.77 3.05 4.68
CA CYS A 269 1.98 1.82 4.79
C CYS A 269 1.59 1.56 6.26
N SER A 270 0.73 0.57 6.49
CA SER A 270 0.36 0.06 7.81
C SER A 270 0.87 -1.37 8.00
N LYS A 271 1.30 -1.74 9.21
CA LYS A 271 1.66 -3.13 9.53
C LYS A 271 0.39 -3.99 9.59
N ILE A 272 0.44 -5.20 9.06
CA ILE A 272 -0.61 -6.20 9.30
C ILE A 272 -0.54 -6.62 10.77
N LYS A 273 -1.71 -6.78 11.38
CA LYS A 273 -1.87 -7.04 12.81
C LYS A 273 -2.72 -8.28 13.01
N GLU A 274 -2.66 -8.83 14.22
CA GLU A 274 -3.46 -9.99 14.61
C GLU A 274 -4.98 -9.79 14.40
N GLU A 275 -5.48 -8.57 14.58
CA GLU A 275 -6.88 -8.22 14.29
C GLU A 275 -7.27 -8.44 12.83
N HIS A 276 -6.37 -8.11 11.90
CA HIS A 276 -6.58 -8.34 10.47
C HIS A 276 -6.53 -9.83 10.13
N ILE A 277 -5.62 -10.59 10.74
CA ILE A 277 -5.49 -12.05 10.55
C ILE A 277 -6.80 -12.72 10.97
N LYS A 278 -7.27 -12.47 12.20
CA LYS A 278 -8.55 -13.01 12.70
C LYS A 278 -9.73 -12.61 11.83
N ARG A 279 -9.75 -11.37 11.33
CA ARG A 279 -10.81 -10.88 10.43
C ARG A 279 -10.81 -11.63 9.09
N ILE A 280 -9.64 -11.90 8.50
CA ILE A 280 -9.51 -12.71 7.29
C ILE A 280 -10.02 -14.13 7.54
N GLU A 281 -9.60 -14.77 8.64
CA GLU A 281 -10.05 -16.12 8.99
C GLU A 281 -11.56 -16.20 9.17
N MET A 282 -12.14 -15.22 9.87
CA MET A 282 -13.58 -15.14 10.09
C MET A 282 -14.37 -14.95 8.78
N LEU A 283 -13.90 -14.08 7.88
CA LEU A 283 -14.59 -13.80 6.61
C LEU A 283 -14.49 -14.94 5.60
N THR A 284 -13.40 -15.72 5.64
CA THR A 284 -13.11 -16.80 4.68
C THR A 284 -13.42 -18.19 5.22
N ASN A 285 -13.61 -18.32 6.54
CA ASN A 285 -13.72 -19.59 7.26
C ASN A 285 -12.55 -20.54 6.96
N LYS A 286 -11.35 -19.99 6.77
CA LYS A 286 -10.10 -20.72 6.53
C LYS A 286 -9.00 -20.16 7.40
N LYS A 287 -8.09 -21.02 7.87
CA LYS A 287 -6.87 -20.59 8.56
C LYS A 287 -6.09 -19.63 7.66
N ALA A 288 -5.55 -18.55 8.24
CA ALA A 288 -4.77 -17.58 7.50
C ALA A 288 -3.54 -18.24 6.87
N HIS A 289 -3.07 -17.75 5.72
CA HIS A 289 -1.83 -18.28 5.13
C HIS A 289 -0.64 -18.04 6.07
N HIS A 290 0.33 -18.96 6.10
CA HIS A 290 1.50 -18.81 6.98
C HIS A 290 2.33 -17.58 6.64
N PHE A 291 2.24 -17.09 5.40
CA PHE A 291 2.88 -15.83 5.05
C PHE A 291 2.35 -14.62 5.82
N ILE A 292 1.07 -14.60 6.19
CA ILE A 292 0.52 -13.51 7.02
C ILE A 292 0.84 -13.79 8.50
N ARG A 293 0.67 -15.04 8.95
CA ARG A 293 0.98 -15.46 10.34
C ARG A 293 2.44 -15.26 10.73
N ARG A 294 3.36 -15.30 9.76
CA ARG A 294 4.81 -15.27 9.99
C ARG A 294 5.46 -13.97 9.49
N ASP A 295 4.68 -12.90 9.30
CA ASP A 295 5.17 -11.59 8.87
C ASP A 295 5.99 -11.63 7.56
N ILE A 296 5.66 -12.54 6.63
CA ILE A 296 6.25 -12.53 5.28
C ILE A 296 5.52 -11.50 4.43
N PHE A 297 4.19 -11.59 4.36
CA PHE A 297 3.34 -10.47 4.00
C PHE A 297 3.07 -9.69 5.28
N PHE A 298 3.61 -8.48 5.37
CA PHE A 298 3.81 -7.79 6.66
C PHE A 298 3.18 -6.40 6.71
N SER A 299 2.91 -5.79 5.56
CA SER A 299 2.30 -4.45 5.49
C SER A 299 1.22 -4.34 4.43
N HIS A 300 0.37 -3.33 4.55
CA HIS A 300 -0.77 -3.09 3.67
C HIS A 300 -1.15 -1.60 3.57
N ARG A 301 -2.04 -1.26 2.63
CA ARG A 301 -2.84 -0.01 2.63
C ARG A 301 -4.30 -0.38 2.36
N ASP A 302 -5.23 0.18 3.12
CA ASP A 302 -6.70 0.02 2.95
C ASP A 302 -7.22 -1.44 3.01
N LEU A 303 -6.57 -2.31 3.78
CA LEU A 303 -7.01 -3.70 3.95
C LEU A 303 -8.37 -3.76 4.66
N ASP A 304 -8.58 -2.94 5.69
CA ASP A 304 -9.87 -2.85 6.39
C ASP A 304 -11.02 -2.46 5.46
N PHE A 305 -10.79 -1.51 4.55
CA PHE A 305 -11.76 -1.13 3.53
C PHE A 305 -12.15 -2.35 2.67
N LEU A 306 -11.16 -3.13 2.20
CA LEU A 306 -11.41 -4.32 1.40
C LEU A 306 -12.21 -5.37 2.18
N LEU A 307 -11.83 -5.65 3.42
CA LEU A 307 -12.50 -6.66 4.26
C LEU A 307 -13.95 -6.25 4.57
N ASN A 308 -14.19 -4.96 4.83
CA ASN A 308 -15.54 -4.40 5.01
C ASN A 308 -16.36 -4.47 3.71
N TYR A 309 -15.73 -4.21 2.56
CA TYR A 309 -16.38 -4.32 1.26
C TYR A 309 -16.75 -5.77 0.95
N TYR A 310 -15.85 -6.73 1.21
CA TYR A 310 -16.08 -8.15 0.99
C TYR A 310 -17.16 -8.71 1.93
N GLU A 311 -17.20 -8.29 3.19
CA GLU A 311 -18.25 -8.70 4.11
C GLU A 311 -19.66 -8.39 3.57
N LYS A 312 -19.82 -7.21 2.96
CA LYS A 312 -21.10 -6.72 2.42
C LYS A 312 -21.43 -7.24 1.03
N ASN A 313 -20.47 -7.20 0.10
CA ASN A 313 -20.72 -7.42 -1.33
C ASN A 313 -20.21 -8.78 -1.82
N LYS A 314 -19.40 -9.49 -1.02
CA LYS A 314 -18.75 -10.76 -1.38
C LYS A 314 -17.99 -10.70 -2.70
N SER A 315 -17.46 -9.53 -3.05
CA SER A 315 -16.76 -9.30 -4.31
C SER A 315 -15.61 -8.31 -4.16
N PHE A 316 -14.53 -8.61 -4.88
CA PHE A 316 -13.41 -7.75 -5.27
C PHE A 316 -12.62 -8.59 -6.30
N TYR A 317 -11.49 -8.10 -6.80
CA TYR A 317 -10.59 -8.95 -7.58
C TYR A 317 -9.14 -8.76 -7.16
N ILE A 318 -8.32 -9.76 -7.47
CA ILE A 318 -6.89 -9.76 -7.18
C ILE A 318 -6.14 -9.44 -8.46
N TYR A 319 -5.12 -8.59 -8.37
CA TYR A 319 -4.21 -8.30 -9.46
C TYR A 319 -2.76 -8.48 -9.00
N THR A 320 -1.97 -9.21 -9.78
CA THR A 320 -0.52 -9.27 -9.64
C THR A 320 0.13 -9.36 -11.02
N GLY A 321 1.45 -9.37 -11.10
CA GLY A 321 2.13 -9.39 -12.38
C GLY A 321 3.51 -10.04 -12.36
N ARG A 322 3.98 -10.38 -13.57
CA ARG A 322 5.31 -10.89 -13.83
C ARG A 322 5.90 -10.24 -15.06
N GLY A 323 7.05 -9.60 -14.88
CA GLY A 323 7.93 -9.23 -15.98
C GLY A 323 8.79 -10.41 -16.44
N PRO A 324 8.60 -10.95 -17.65
CA PRO A 324 9.27 -12.16 -18.13
C PRO A 324 10.74 -11.89 -18.49
N SER A 325 11.64 -12.00 -17.51
CA SER A 325 13.06 -11.61 -17.64
C SER A 325 14.03 -12.77 -17.86
N SER A 326 13.61 -14.02 -17.64
CA SER A 326 14.47 -15.20 -17.75
C SER A 326 13.66 -16.43 -18.19
N LEU A 327 14.34 -17.41 -18.80
CA LEU A 327 13.71 -18.66 -19.25
C LEU A 327 13.16 -19.49 -18.10
N SER A 328 13.78 -19.41 -16.92
CA SER A 328 13.31 -20.08 -15.71
C SER A 328 13.10 -19.06 -14.59
N MET A 329 12.00 -19.21 -13.86
CA MET A 329 11.77 -18.52 -12.59
C MET A 329 12.57 -19.18 -11.45
N HIS A 330 12.66 -18.49 -10.31
CA HIS A 330 13.27 -19.00 -9.09
C HIS A 330 12.25 -18.97 -7.95
N LEU A 331 12.55 -19.63 -6.82
CA LEU A 331 11.61 -19.75 -5.69
C LEU A 331 11.03 -18.41 -5.22
N GLY A 332 11.85 -17.36 -5.15
CA GLY A 332 11.39 -16.02 -4.76
C GLY A 332 10.26 -15.47 -5.64
N HIS A 333 10.21 -15.83 -6.93
CA HIS A 333 9.14 -15.39 -7.81
C HIS A 333 7.81 -16.10 -7.52
N LEU A 334 7.82 -17.27 -6.88
CA LEU A 334 6.59 -18.00 -6.57
C LEU A 334 5.86 -17.46 -5.33
N ILE A 335 6.54 -16.71 -4.45
CA ILE A 335 5.96 -16.22 -3.19
C ILE A 335 4.67 -15.41 -3.42
N PRO A 336 4.62 -14.41 -4.33
CA PRO A 336 3.38 -13.70 -4.61
C PRO A 336 2.31 -14.62 -5.22
N PHE A 337 2.68 -15.57 -6.09
CA PHE A 337 1.72 -16.46 -6.75
C PHE A 337 1.10 -17.51 -5.80
N TYR A 338 1.87 -18.10 -4.89
CA TYR A 338 1.34 -18.97 -3.84
C TYR A 338 0.36 -18.21 -2.95
N PHE A 339 0.69 -16.96 -2.62
CA PHE A 339 -0.20 -16.13 -1.83
C PHE A 339 -1.48 -15.74 -2.59
N CYS A 340 -1.38 -15.38 -3.87
CA CYS A 340 -2.53 -15.13 -4.73
C CYS A 340 -3.41 -16.37 -4.87
N LYS A 341 -2.83 -17.57 -4.99
CA LYS A 341 -3.58 -18.84 -4.97
C LYS A 341 -4.39 -18.97 -3.68
N TYR A 342 -3.75 -18.78 -2.52
CA TYR A 342 -4.45 -18.81 -1.23
C TYR A 342 -5.59 -17.78 -1.17
N LEU A 343 -5.33 -16.52 -1.56
CA LEU A 343 -6.33 -15.46 -1.53
C LEU A 343 -7.50 -15.77 -2.47
N GLN A 344 -7.21 -16.27 -3.68
CA GLN A 344 -8.23 -16.72 -4.63
C GLN A 344 -9.08 -17.84 -4.03
N ASP A 345 -8.45 -18.87 -3.46
CA ASP A 345 -9.16 -20.01 -2.85
C ASP A 345 -9.97 -19.58 -1.63
N ALA A 346 -9.46 -18.67 -0.80
CA ALA A 346 -10.07 -18.27 0.46
C ALA A 346 -11.23 -17.29 0.28
N PHE A 347 -11.08 -16.31 -0.60
CA PHE A 347 -12.12 -15.31 -0.87
C PHE A 347 -13.04 -15.68 -2.03
N ASN A 348 -12.66 -16.67 -2.86
CA ASN A 348 -13.38 -17.09 -4.05
C ASN A 348 -13.66 -15.93 -5.02
N VAL A 349 -12.59 -15.26 -5.45
CA VAL A 349 -12.62 -14.05 -6.29
C VAL A 349 -11.76 -14.20 -7.55
N PRO A 350 -11.99 -13.40 -8.61
CA PRO A 350 -11.15 -13.40 -9.79
C PRO A 350 -9.70 -12.99 -9.49
N LEU A 351 -8.76 -13.67 -10.13
CA LEU A 351 -7.34 -13.34 -10.14
C LEU A 351 -6.92 -12.94 -11.54
N ILE A 352 -6.30 -11.78 -11.65
CA ILE A 352 -5.78 -11.23 -12.90
C ILE A 352 -4.26 -11.17 -12.81
N ILE A 353 -3.58 -11.73 -13.82
CA ILE A 353 -2.13 -11.75 -13.89
C ILE A 353 -1.66 -11.07 -15.16
N GLN A 354 -0.93 -9.97 -14.98
CA GLN A 354 -0.27 -9.27 -16.09
C GLN A 354 1.09 -9.89 -16.38
N ILE A 355 1.34 -10.19 -17.64
CA ILE A 355 2.67 -10.46 -18.17
C ILE A 355 3.15 -9.17 -18.84
N SER A 356 4.07 -8.46 -18.20
CA SER A 356 4.64 -7.19 -18.67
C SER A 356 5.76 -7.43 -19.67
N ASP A 357 5.42 -8.04 -20.80
CA ASP A 357 6.34 -8.32 -21.90
C ASP A 357 6.84 -7.04 -22.60
N ASP A 358 5.97 -6.05 -22.75
CA ASP A 358 6.31 -4.69 -23.18
C ASP A 358 7.39 -4.04 -22.28
N GLU A 359 7.28 -4.14 -20.96
CA GLU A 359 8.30 -3.68 -20.01
C GLU A 359 9.66 -4.32 -20.33
N LYS A 360 9.71 -5.65 -20.41
CA LYS A 360 11.00 -6.32 -20.57
C LYS A 360 11.61 -6.05 -21.93
N PHE A 361 10.80 -5.82 -22.96
CA PHE A 361 11.27 -5.30 -24.24
C PHE A 361 11.86 -3.88 -24.12
N LEU A 362 11.11 -2.95 -23.50
CA LEU A 362 11.50 -1.53 -23.39
C LEU A 362 12.73 -1.31 -22.50
N PHE A 363 12.92 -2.13 -21.48
CA PHE A 363 14.00 -2.00 -20.50
C PHE A 363 15.28 -2.74 -20.90
N ASN A 364 15.20 -3.75 -21.76
CA ASN A 364 16.36 -4.53 -22.21
C ASN A 364 16.67 -4.28 -23.68
N LYS A 365 17.62 -3.37 -23.95
CA LYS A 365 18.02 -2.96 -25.32
C LYS A 365 18.42 -4.12 -26.25
N ASN A 366 18.80 -5.28 -25.69
CA ASN A 366 19.28 -6.44 -26.42
C ASN A 366 18.19 -7.50 -26.70
N TYR A 367 16.97 -7.32 -26.18
CA TYR A 367 15.90 -8.33 -26.28
C TYR A 367 14.89 -7.94 -27.36
N SER A 368 14.61 -8.88 -28.28
CA SER A 368 13.53 -8.71 -29.27
C SER A 368 12.17 -9.12 -28.69
N LEU A 369 11.09 -8.65 -29.30
CA LEU A 369 9.72 -9.08 -28.93
C LEU A 369 9.56 -10.60 -29.02
N ASP A 370 10.10 -11.24 -30.05
CA ASP A 370 10.06 -12.71 -30.20
C ASP A 370 10.76 -13.42 -29.04
N TYR A 371 11.91 -12.90 -28.61
CA TYR A 371 12.63 -13.46 -27.48
C TYR A 371 11.83 -13.30 -26.18
N ILE A 372 11.29 -12.11 -25.91
CA ILE A 372 10.43 -11.88 -24.74
C ILE A 372 9.18 -12.76 -24.78
N ASN A 373 8.56 -12.97 -25.94
CA ASN A 373 7.40 -13.84 -26.06
C ASN A 373 7.75 -15.30 -25.72
N LYS A 374 8.95 -15.78 -26.09
CA LYS A 374 9.45 -17.09 -25.62
C LYS A 374 9.57 -17.13 -24.09
N LEU A 375 10.14 -16.09 -23.48
CA LEU A 375 10.22 -15.99 -22.01
C LEU A 375 8.83 -15.97 -21.36
N SER A 376 7.90 -15.23 -21.96
CA SER A 376 6.52 -15.09 -21.50
C SER A 376 5.82 -16.44 -21.47
N LYS A 377 5.90 -17.22 -22.56
CA LYS A 377 5.31 -18.57 -22.64
C LYS A 377 5.84 -19.49 -21.54
N GLU A 378 7.16 -19.49 -21.29
CA GLU A 378 7.74 -20.34 -20.25
C GLU A 378 7.37 -19.88 -18.83
N ASN A 379 7.37 -18.56 -18.56
CA ASN A 379 6.98 -18.03 -17.26
C ASN A 379 5.48 -18.26 -16.97
N VAL A 380 4.62 -18.24 -18.00
CA VAL A 380 3.19 -18.54 -17.84
C VAL A 380 2.97 -20.00 -17.40
N LYS A 381 3.73 -20.95 -17.96
CA LYS A 381 3.68 -22.36 -17.51
C LYS A 381 4.07 -22.49 -16.04
N ASP A 382 5.13 -21.79 -15.62
CA ASP A 382 5.53 -21.75 -14.21
C ASP A 382 4.44 -21.16 -13.31
N ILE A 383 3.79 -20.08 -13.73
CA ILE A 383 2.69 -19.45 -12.98
C ILE A 383 1.50 -20.39 -12.84
N ILE A 384 1.10 -21.07 -13.92
CA ILE A 384 -0.02 -22.03 -13.90
C ILE A 384 0.30 -23.23 -13.01
N ALA A 385 1.55 -23.72 -13.03
CA ALA A 385 2.00 -24.88 -12.26
C ALA A 385 1.94 -24.69 -10.73
N VAL A 386 1.82 -23.45 -10.25
CA VAL A 386 1.48 -23.14 -8.84
C VAL A 386 0.15 -23.78 -8.42
N GLY A 387 -0.76 -24.02 -9.37
CA GLY A 387 -2.07 -24.63 -9.14
C GLY A 387 -3.16 -23.59 -8.90
N LEU A 388 -3.13 -22.50 -9.66
CA LEU A 388 -4.19 -21.49 -9.68
C LEU A 388 -5.50 -22.10 -10.20
N ASN A 389 -6.65 -21.59 -9.75
CA ASN A 389 -7.94 -22.04 -10.26
C ASN A 389 -8.15 -21.50 -11.70
N PRO A 390 -8.19 -22.36 -12.74
CA PRO A 390 -8.33 -21.90 -14.11
C PRO A 390 -9.66 -21.19 -14.37
N GLU A 391 -10.72 -21.51 -13.64
CA GLU A 391 -12.05 -20.92 -13.81
C GLU A 391 -12.12 -19.46 -13.34
N LEU A 392 -11.26 -19.08 -12.39
CA LEU A 392 -11.24 -17.76 -11.78
C LEU A 392 -9.97 -16.97 -12.06
N THR A 393 -9.11 -17.46 -12.96
CA THR A 393 -7.85 -16.79 -13.31
C THR A 393 -7.87 -16.31 -14.75
N PHE A 394 -7.48 -15.06 -14.96
CA PHE A 394 -7.24 -14.47 -16.28
C PHE A 394 -5.79 -13.99 -16.36
N ILE A 395 -5.03 -14.56 -17.29
CA ILE A 395 -3.67 -14.15 -17.61
C ILE A 395 -3.72 -13.36 -18.90
N PHE A 396 -2.97 -12.26 -18.99
CA PHE A 396 -2.85 -11.51 -20.23
C PHE A 396 -1.43 -10.99 -20.43
N LYS A 397 -1.03 -10.86 -21.70
CA LYS A 397 0.18 -10.16 -22.10
C LYS A 397 -0.16 -8.72 -22.48
N ASN A 398 0.70 -7.77 -22.11
CA ASN A 398 0.45 -6.38 -22.47
C ASN A 398 0.44 -6.18 -23.98
N THR A 399 1.36 -6.81 -24.71
CA THR A 399 1.42 -6.71 -26.18
C THR A 399 0.15 -7.21 -26.89
N GLU A 400 -0.61 -8.11 -26.28
CA GLU A 400 -1.84 -8.71 -26.86
C GLU A 400 -3.12 -8.04 -26.32
N TYR A 401 -3.13 -7.60 -25.05
CA TYR A 401 -4.32 -7.08 -24.37
C TYR A 401 -4.39 -5.54 -24.29
N VAL A 402 -3.39 -4.83 -24.82
CA VAL A 402 -3.29 -3.36 -24.75
C VAL A 402 -4.57 -2.63 -25.18
N HIS A 403 -5.29 -3.17 -26.16
CA HIS A 403 -6.53 -2.56 -26.67
C HIS A 403 -7.60 -2.36 -25.58
N ASN A 404 -7.70 -3.25 -24.59
CA ASN A 404 -8.61 -3.08 -23.44
C ASN A 404 -8.03 -2.19 -22.34
N LEU A 405 -6.71 -2.06 -22.27
CA LEU A 405 -6.03 -1.21 -21.29
C LEU A 405 -6.00 0.26 -21.71
N TYR A 406 -5.94 0.53 -23.01
CA TYR A 406 -5.46 1.79 -23.57
C TYR A 406 -6.26 3.02 -23.12
N ASN A 407 -7.60 2.93 -23.02
CA ASN A 407 -8.44 4.04 -22.55
C ASN A 407 -8.11 4.45 -21.10
N THR A 408 -7.89 3.47 -20.23
CA THR A 408 -7.47 3.69 -18.84
C THR A 408 -6.05 4.22 -18.79
N VAL A 409 -5.14 3.66 -19.60
CA VAL A 409 -3.74 4.12 -19.74
C VAL A 409 -3.68 5.60 -20.14
N LEU A 410 -4.46 6.04 -21.14
CA LEU A 410 -4.55 7.44 -21.54
C LEU A 410 -5.01 8.35 -20.39
N SER A 411 -5.97 7.87 -19.59
CA SER A 411 -6.48 8.60 -18.43
C SER A 411 -5.43 8.74 -17.32
N ILE A 412 -4.58 7.73 -17.13
CA ILE A 412 -3.46 7.74 -16.19
C ILE A 412 -2.32 8.63 -16.70
N HIS A 413 -1.95 8.52 -17.99
CA HIS A 413 -0.94 9.37 -18.64
C HIS A 413 -1.28 10.85 -18.46
N LYS A 414 -2.53 11.24 -18.74
CA LYS A 414 -2.99 12.64 -18.62
C LYS A 414 -2.85 13.20 -17.19
N LYS A 415 -2.82 12.33 -16.17
CA LYS A 415 -2.76 12.69 -14.75
C LYS A 415 -1.37 12.47 -14.12
N THR A 416 -0.40 12.04 -14.91
CA THR A 416 0.99 11.77 -14.49
C THR A 416 1.94 12.65 -15.28
N THR A 417 2.57 13.62 -14.62
CA THR A 417 3.56 14.48 -15.27
C THR A 417 4.87 13.75 -15.52
N LEU A 418 5.67 14.22 -16.49
CA LEU A 418 7.01 13.69 -16.75
C LEU A 418 7.88 13.75 -15.48
N ASN A 419 7.86 14.90 -14.77
CA ASN A 419 8.61 15.08 -13.53
C ASN A 419 8.20 14.06 -12.45
N GLN A 420 6.92 13.74 -12.32
CA GLN A 420 6.47 12.70 -11.38
C GLN A 420 7.01 11.33 -11.77
N SER A 421 6.93 10.96 -13.05
CA SER A 421 7.46 9.67 -13.53
C SER A 421 8.98 9.57 -13.28
N MET A 422 9.75 10.61 -13.65
CA MET A 422 11.20 10.66 -13.42
C MET A 422 11.57 10.61 -11.94
N ASN A 423 10.89 11.38 -11.08
CA ASN A 423 11.19 11.42 -9.64
C ASN A 423 10.86 10.11 -8.93
N ILE A 424 9.72 9.48 -9.24
CA ILE A 424 9.27 8.26 -8.58
C ILE A 424 10.10 7.05 -9.02
N PHE A 425 10.35 6.92 -10.33
CA PHE A 425 10.99 5.72 -10.90
C PHE A 425 12.48 5.89 -11.18
N GLY A 426 13.01 7.10 -11.04
CA GLY A 426 14.43 7.39 -11.24
C GLY A 426 14.87 7.40 -12.70
N PHE A 427 13.97 7.74 -13.62
CA PHE A 427 14.29 7.86 -15.04
C PHE A 427 15.06 9.15 -15.35
N ASP A 428 15.87 9.11 -16.40
CA ASP A 428 16.57 10.27 -16.93
C ASP A 428 16.20 10.57 -18.40
N HIS A 429 16.74 11.66 -18.95
CA HIS A 429 16.43 12.10 -20.32
C HIS A 429 17.04 11.20 -21.41
N SER A 430 17.90 10.24 -21.06
CA SER A 430 18.46 9.23 -21.97
C SER A 430 17.60 7.96 -22.07
N ASP A 431 16.64 7.79 -21.16
CA ASP A 431 15.67 6.70 -21.23
C ASP A 431 14.70 6.87 -22.40
N ASN A 432 14.31 5.75 -23.01
CA ASN A 432 13.32 5.78 -24.08
C ASN A 432 11.93 6.14 -23.53
N ILE A 433 11.11 6.79 -24.35
CA ILE A 433 9.77 7.26 -23.97
C ILE A 433 8.83 6.14 -23.51
N GLY A 434 9.08 4.89 -23.92
CA GLY A 434 8.32 3.73 -23.46
C GLY A 434 8.56 3.42 -21.98
N LYS A 435 9.79 3.58 -21.47
CA LYS A 435 10.08 3.44 -20.04
C LYS A 435 9.32 4.48 -19.20
N LEU A 436 9.32 5.73 -19.67
CA LEU A 436 8.65 6.84 -19.01
C LEU A 436 7.13 6.64 -18.92
N SER A 437 6.54 5.98 -19.91
CA SER A 437 5.10 5.75 -20.01
C SER A 437 4.65 4.41 -19.40
N TYR A 438 5.51 3.39 -19.39
CA TYR A 438 5.21 2.05 -18.88
C TYR A 438 4.52 2.01 -17.50
N PRO A 439 4.86 2.86 -16.49
CA PRO A 439 4.15 2.87 -15.22
C PRO A 439 2.62 2.93 -15.36
N SER A 440 2.10 3.60 -16.39
CA SER A 440 0.65 3.66 -16.62
C SER A 440 0.04 2.32 -17.05
N PHE A 441 0.81 1.47 -17.74
CA PHE A 441 0.41 0.11 -18.12
C PHE A 441 0.43 -0.85 -16.94
N GLN A 442 1.34 -0.66 -15.97
CA GLN A 442 1.33 -1.41 -14.70
C GLN A 442 0.19 -0.94 -13.78
N ILE A 443 -0.17 0.34 -13.84
CA ILE A 443 -1.25 0.90 -13.01
C ILE A 443 -2.64 0.53 -13.55
N ALA A 444 -2.84 0.50 -14.87
CA ALA A 444 -4.16 0.31 -15.49
C ALA A 444 -4.95 -0.93 -15.00
N PRO A 445 -4.34 -2.12 -14.83
CA PRO A 445 -5.05 -3.31 -14.33
C PRO A 445 -5.60 -3.19 -12.91
N CYS A 446 -5.20 -2.16 -12.16
CA CYS A 446 -5.81 -1.84 -10.86
C CYS A 446 -7.26 -1.33 -10.97
N PHE A 447 -7.71 -1.00 -12.19
CA PHE A 447 -9.06 -0.50 -12.44
C PHE A 447 -9.86 -1.51 -13.25
N SER A 448 -10.93 -2.03 -12.65
CA SER A 448 -11.72 -3.14 -13.22
C SER A 448 -12.33 -2.87 -14.59
N GLN A 449 -12.46 -1.60 -14.98
CA GLN A 449 -12.91 -1.18 -16.32
C GLN A 449 -11.99 -1.68 -17.45
N CYS A 450 -10.75 -2.08 -17.14
CA CYS A 450 -9.86 -2.76 -18.08
C CYS A 450 -10.30 -4.20 -18.42
N PHE A 451 -11.26 -4.76 -17.68
CA PHE A 451 -11.74 -6.14 -17.85
C PHE A 451 -13.26 -6.19 -18.04
N PRO A 452 -13.81 -5.46 -19.04
CA PRO A 452 -15.26 -5.28 -19.20
C PRO A 452 -15.99 -6.59 -19.56
N HIS A 453 -15.25 -7.61 -19.98
CA HIS A 453 -15.75 -8.93 -20.29
C HIS A 453 -16.42 -9.58 -19.08
N PHE A 454 -15.80 -9.44 -17.89
CA PHE A 454 -16.18 -10.19 -16.69
C PHE A 454 -16.21 -9.38 -15.38
N LEU A 455 -15.79 -8.11 -15.35
CA LEU A 455 -15.91 -7.25 -14.16
C LEU A 455 -16.78 -6.01 -14.42
N PRO A 456 -17.53 -5.53 -13.41
CA PRO A 456 -18.18 -4.24 -13.45
C PRO A 456 -17.15 -3.13 -13.33
N GLN A 457 -17.53 -1.90 -13.66
CA GLN A 457 -16.65 -0.75 -13.45
C GLN A 457 -16.49 -0.45 -11.97
N ASN A 458 -15.31 0.04 -11.60
CA ASN A 458 -14.99 0.48 -10.23
C ASN A 458 -15.20 -0.61 -9.16
N LEU A 459 -14.83 -1.87 -9.46
CA LEU A 459 -14.73 -2.93 -8.45
C LEU A 459 -13.40 -2.77 -7.69
N PRO A 460 -13.35 -2.91 -6.35
CA PRO A 460 -12.10 -2.86 -5.58
C PRO A 460 -11.08 -3.91 -6.02
N CYS A 461 -9.80 -3.53 -6.02
CA CYS A 461 -8.67 -4.34 -6.44
C CYS A 461 -7.72 -4.56 -5.26
N LEU A 462 -7.34 -5.82 -5.00
CA LEU A 462 -6.26 -6.19 -4.08
C LEU A 462 -5.00 -6.53 -4.88
N VAL A 463 -3.86 -5.95 -4.53
CA VAL A 463 -2.58 -6.11 -5.23
C VAL A 463 -1.51 -6.69 -4.30
N PRO A 464 -1.36 -8.04 -4.26
CA PRO A 464 -0.24 -8.70 -3.60
C PRO A 464 1.05 -8.56 -4.40
N GLN A 465 2.11 -8.07 -3.74
CA GLN A 465 3.36 -7.72 -4.40
C GLN A 465 4.55 -7.76 -3.44
N GLY A 466 5.77 -7.77 -3.99
CA GLY A 466 6.97 -7.41 -3.24
C GLY A 466 6.99 -5.90 -2.93
N ILE A 467 7.62 -5.51 -1.82
CA ILE A 467 7.68 -4.09 -1.41
C ILE A 467 8.39 -3.18 -2.44
N ASP A 468 9.20 -3.73 -3.36
CA ASP A 468 9.83 -2.99 -4.47
C ASP A 468 8.83 -2.43 -5.49
N GLN A 469 7.64 -3.01 -5.58
CA GLN A 469 6.61 -2.59 -6.54
C GLN A 469 5.73 -1.44 -6.00
N ASP A 470 5.80 -1.11 -4.70
CA ASP A 470 4.96 -0.05 -4.07
C ASP A 470 5.02 1.29 -4.81
N PRO A 471 6.14 1.76 -5.40
CA PRO A 471 6.15 3.02 -6.15
C PRO A 471 5.10 3.10 -7.28
N TYR A 472 4.81 1.99 -7.97
CA TYR A 472 3.74 1.96 -8.98
C TYR A 472 2.36 2.18 -8.35
N PHE A 473 2.10 1.51 -7.23
CA PHE A 473 0.77 1.48 -6.62
C PHE A 473 0.53 2.61 -5.64
N ARG A 474 1.58 3.24 -5.13
CA ARG A 474 1.48 4.55 -4.48
C ARG A 474 1.01 5.59 -5.49
N LEU A 475 1.63 5.64 -6.67
CA LEU A 475 1.16 6.49 -7.76
C LEU A 475 -0.25 6.10 -8.22
N SER A 476 -0.57 4.80 -8.33
CA SER A 476 -1.92 4.36 -8.74
C SER A 476 -3.02 4.89 -7.82
N ARG A 477 -2.77 4.95 -6.51
CA ARG A 477 -3.72 5.45 -5.51
C ARG A 477 -3.98 6.95 -5.69
N ASP A 478 -2.94 7.75 -5.90
CA ASP A 478 -3.09 9.19 -6.19
C ASP A 478 -3.91 9.41 -7.47
N ILE A 479 -3.62 8.62 -8.51
CA ILE A 479 -4.33 8.68 -9.80
C ILE A 479 -5.77 8.19 -9.67
N ALA A 480 -6.04 7.15 -8.87
CA ALA A 480 -7.37 6.60 -8.65
C ALA A 480 -8.33 7.66 -8.12
N VAL A 481 -7.88 8.46 -7.15
CA VAL A 481 -8.67 9.56 -6.57
C VAL A 481 -8.99 10.61 -7.63
N LYS A 482 -8.01 11.01 -8.47
CA LYS A 482 -8.23 11.94 -9.59
C LYS A 482 -9.17 11.39 -10.67
N LEU A 483 -9.31 10.06 -10.78
CA LEU A 483 -10.22 9.38 -11.71
C LEU A 483 -11.58 9.03 -11.10
N ALA A 484 -11.82 9.41 -9.84
CA ALA A 484 -12.99 8.99 -9.08
C ALA A 484 -13.20 7.46 -9.07
N LEU A 485 -12.10 6.72 -8.97
CA LEU A 485 -12.06 5.26 -8.85
C LEU A 485 -11.57 4.84 -7.46
N HIS A 486 -11.86 3.61 -7.05
CA HIS A 486 -11.33 3.06 -5.81
C HIS A 486 -9.81 3.00 -5.85
N LYS A 487 -9.19 3.43 -4.75
CA LYS A 487 -7.77 3.25 -4.51
C LYS A 487 -7.44 1.74 -4.50
N PRO A 488 -6.39 1.30 -5.19
CA PRO A 488 -5.96 -0.08 -5.11
C PRO A 488 -5.49 -0.40 -3.69
N VAL A 489 -5.96 -1.52 -3.17
CA VAL A 489 -5.57 -2.07 -1.87
C VAL A 489 -4.30 -2.87 -2.08
N VAL A 490 -3.25 -2.62 -1.32
CA VAL A 490 -1.96 -3.29 -1.50
C VAL A 490 -1.61 -4.12 -0.26
N ILE A 491 -0.90 -5.23 -0.48
CA ILE A 491 -0.34 -6.05 0.58
C ILE A 491 1.08 -6.46 0.16
N HIS A 492 2.07 -6.17 1.00
CA HIS A 492 3.49 -6.28 0.65
C HIS A 492 4.18 -7.45 1.33
N SER A 493 4.94 -8.19 0.53
CA SER A 493 5.89 -9.20 0.99
C SER A 493 7.27 -8.60 1.23
N ILE A 494 7.97 -9.13 2.22
CA ILE A 494 9.43 -9.04 2.32
C ILE A 494 10.09 -9.78 1.14
N PHE A 495 11.39 -9.57 0.93
CA PHE A 495 12.13 -10.32 -0.09
C PHE A 495 12.53 -11.68 0.44
N MET A 496 12.35 -12.71 -0.37
CA MET A 496 13.00 -13.98 -0.12
C MET A 496 14.53 -13.79 -0.30
N PRO A 497 15.35 -14.14 0.71
CA PRO A 497 16.77 -13.87 0.65
C PRO A 497 17.47 -14.74 -0.40
N SER A 498 18.67 -14.33 -0.84
CA SER A 498 19.55 -15.25 -1.58
C SER A 498 20.18 -16.26 -0.64
N LEU A 499 20.81 -17.30 -1.19
CA LEU A 499 21.49 -18.29 -0.37
C LEU A 499 22.66 -17.71 0.44
N LEU A 500 23.22 -16.57 0.02
CA LEU A 500 24.43 -16.01 0.64
C LEU A 500 24.16 -15.29 1.96
N GLY A 501 22.91 -14.94 2.29
CA GLY A 501 22.59 -14.27 3.55
C GLY A 501 21.27 -13.51 3.54
N VAL A 502 20.74 -13.24 4.73
CA VAL A 502 19.41 -12.63 4.93
C VAL A 502 19.32 -11.18 4.43
N ASN A 503 20.46 -10.50 4.35
CA ASN A 503 20.59 -9.12 3.88
C ASN A 503 20.77 -9.06 2.35
N THR A 504 20.11 -9.97 1.63
CA THR A 504 20.16 -10.04 0.17
C THR A 504 18.78 -10.29 -0.41
N LYS A 505 18.58 -10.01 -1.71
CA LYS A 505 17.39 -10.41 -2.47
C LYS A 505 17.77 -11.54 -3.42
N MET A 506 16.96 -12.59 -3.51
CA MET A 506 17.10 -13.58 -4.58
C MET A 506 16.89 -12.91 -5.94
N SER A 507 17.94 -12.82 -6.75
CA SER A 507 17.91 -12.19 -8.08
C SER A 507 18.79 -12.94 -9.07
N SER A 508 18.30 -13.14 -10.28
CA SER A 508 19.04 -13.75 -11.39
C SER A 508 19.81 -12.73 -12.26
N THR A 509 19.63 -11.42 -12.04
CA THR A 509 20.32 -10.36 -12.80
C THR A 509 21.57 -9.86 -12.07
N THR A 510 22.71 -9.86 -12.78
CA THR A 510 23.99 -9.34 -12.29
C THR A 510 23.96 -7.81 -12.17
N LYS A 511 24.24 -7.26 -10.98
CA LYS A 511 24.50 -5.82 -10.83
C LYS A 511 25.85 -5.50 -11.49
N LYS A 512 25.86 -4.72 -12.58
CA LYS A 512 27.07 -3.97 -12.98
C LYS A 512 27.18 -2.78 -12.02
N SER A 513 28.21 -2.75 -11.18
CA SER A 513 28.59 -1.54 -10.45
C SER A 513 28.94 -0.47 -11.49
N GLU A 514 28.17 0.61 -11.56
CA GLU A 514 28.54 1.80 -12.33
C GLU A 514 29.84 2.35 -11.77
N LYS A 515 30.84 2.51 -12.63
CA LYS A 515 32.04 3.29 -12.31
C LYS A 515 31.60 4.74 -12.23
N THR A 516 31.73 5.36 -11.07
CA THR A 516 31.83 6.82 -10.98
C THR A 516 33.12 7.24 -11.68
N ASP A 517 33.02 7.61 -12.96
CA ASP A 517 34.09 8.32 -13.67
C ASP A 517 34.15 9.76 -13.15
N GLY A 518 34.80 9.94 -12.00
CA GLY A 518 35.30 11.22 -11.56
C GLY A 518 36.64 11.48 -12.25
N GLN A 519 36.67 12.42 -13.19
CA GLN A 519 37.90 13.01 -13.71
C GLN A 519 38.73 13.54 -12.55
N SER A 520 39.89 12.92 -12.31
CA SER A 520 41.04 13.59 -11.70
C SER A 520 42.27 13.23 -12.52
N THR A 521 42.83 14.27 -13.14
CA THR A 521 44.12 14.25 -13.80
C THR A 521 45.20 14.22 -12.73
N GLU A 522 45.90 13.10 -12.55
CA GLU A 522 47.26 13.09 -12.02
C GLU A 522 47.96 11.74 -12.31
N SER A 523 49.24 11.84 -12.68
CA SER A 523 50.11 10.74 -13.13
C SER A 523 50.60 9.86 -11.96
N PRO A 524 50.98 8.59 -12.18
CA PRO A 524 51.21 7.64 -11.10
C PRO A 524 52.60 7.78 -10.46
N SER A 525 52.64 7.70 -9.13
CA SER A 525 53.84 7.35 -8.35
C SER A 525 53.67 5.94 -7.74
N PRO A 526 54.69 5.07 -7.74
CA PRO A 526 54.55 3.69 -7.28
C PRO A 526 54.85 3.57 -5.79
N GLY A 527 53.92 2.95 -5.04
CA GLY A 527 54.22 2.39 -3.72
C GLY A 527 53.15 2.62 -2.66
N SER A 528 52.25 1.66 -2.50
CA SER A 528 51.65 1.25 -1.21
C SER A 528 50.61 0.16 -1.46
N THR A 529 50.91 -1.04 -0.98
CA THR A 529 49.98 -2.18 -0.91
C THR A 529 49.08 -2.04 0.32
N THR A 530 47.79 -1.78 0.10
CA THR A 530 46.72 -2.09 1.06
C THR A 530 45.63 -2.86 0.33
N LYS A 531 45.43 -4.13 0.72
CA LYS A 531 44.38 -5.03 0.23
C LYS A 531 43.04 -4.61 0.84
N ASP A 532 42.23 -3.87 0.10
CA ASP A 532 40.79 -3.79 0.37
C ASP A 532 40.09 -4.99 -0.27
N ALA A 533 39.52 -5.84 0.59
CA ALA A 533 38.74 -7.02 0.22
C ALA A 533 37.31 -6.60 -0.21
N GLY A 534 37.20 -5.87 -1.32
CA GLY A 534 35.95 -5.69 -2.04
C GLY A 534 35.73 -6.88 -2.99
N ASN A 535 35.08 -7.94 -2.50
CA ASN A 535 34.90 -9.16 -3.29
C ASN A 535 33.96 -8.92 -4.48
N LYS A 536 34.53 -8.82 -5.68
CA LYS A 536 33.83 -8.61 -6.95
C LYS A 536 33.30 -9.96 -7.45
N MET A 537 31.99 -10.22 -7.29
CA MET A 537 31.40 -11.52 -7.67
C MET A 537 31.41 -11.76 -9.18
N THR A 538 31.70 -13.00 -9.57
CA THR A 538 31.71 -13.48 -10.96
C THR A 538 30.33 -14.01 -11.40
N SER A 539 30.05 -14.07 -12.71
CA SER A 539 28.74 -14.50 -13.25
C SER A 539 28.32 -15.92 -12.84
N ASN A 540 29.29 -16.82 -12.58
CA ASN A 540 29.01 -18.19 -12.11
C ASN A 540 28.59 -18.24 -10.63
N GLU A 541 29.12 -17.36 -9.78
CA GLU A 541 28.72 -17.30 -8.37
C GLU A 541 27.29 -16.77 -8.19
N HIS A 542 26.84 -15.91 -9.11
CA HIS A 542 25.49 -15.34 -9.07
C HIS A 542 24.39 -16.41 -9.25
N ASN A 543 24.60 -17.39 -10.14
CA ASN A 543 23.68 -18.50 -10.36
C ASN A 543 23.64 -19.50 -9.19
N ASN A 544 24.73 -19.57 -8.42
CA ASN A 544 24.85 -20.46 -7.27
C ASN A 544 24.16 -19.92 -6.01
N SER A 545 23.84 -18.63 -5.98
CA SER A 545 23.10 -17.98 -4.90
C SER A 545 21.57 -18.10 -5.01
N VAL A 546 21.07 -18.69 -6.11
CA VAL A 546 19.64 -18.74 -6.48
C VAL A 546 19.20 -20.19 -6.72
N ILE A 547 18.02 -20.56 -6.21
CA ILE A 547 17.37 -21.84 -6.51
C ILE A 547 16.35 -21.63 -7.64
N PHE A 548 16.63 -22.18 -8.82
CA PHE A 548 15.75 -22.10 -9.98
C PHE A 548 14.74 -23.24 -9.99
N LEU A 549 13.57 -23.01 -10.60
CA LEU A 549 12.54 -24.03 -10.74
C LEU A 549 12.94 -25.15 -11.70
N THR A 550 13.99 -24.94 -12.50
CA THR A 550 14.60 -25.97 -13.35
C THR A 550 15.70 -26.77 -12.67
N ASP A 551 16.16 -26.41 -11.48
CA ASP A 551 17.27 -27.10 -10.81
C ASP A 551 16.94 -28.58 -10.54
N THR A 552 17.92 -29.47 -10.70
CA THR A 552 17.81 -30.89 -10.34
C THR A 552 17.93 -31.08 -8.82
N PRO A 553 17.47 -32.20 -8.25
CA PRO A 553 17.66 -32.50 -6.83
C PRO A 553 19.12 -32.42 -6.38
N GLU A 554 20.05 -32.83 -7.24
CA GLU A 554 21.48 -32.74 -6.97
C GLU A 554 21.98 -31.30 -6.98
N GLN A 555 21.54 -30.47 -7.92
CA GLN A 555 21.87 -29.04 -7.95
C GLN A 555 21.34 -28.32 -6.71
N ILE A 556 20.10 -28.60 -6.29
CA ILE A 556 19.49 -28.05 -5.07
C ILE A 556 20.31 -28.43 -3.84
N LYS A 557 20.62 -29.72 -3.68
CA LYS A 557 21.46 -30.23 -2.58
C LYS A 557 22.83 -29.55 -2.55
N ASN A 558 23.49 -29.45 -3.70
CA ASN A 558 24.80 -28.83 -3.80
C ASN A 558 24.75 -27.34 -3.48
N LYS A 559 23.72 -26.62 -3.96
CA LYS A 559 23.56 -25.19 -3.71
C LYS A 559 23.33 -24.89 -2.23
N ILE A 560 22.43 -25.63 -1.57
CA ILE A 560 22.12 -25.46 -0.15
C ILE A 560 23.34 -25.82 0.72
N ASN A 561 23.99 -26.95 0.46
CA ASN A 561 25.11 -27.36 1.29
C ASN A 561 26.30 -26.39 1.18
N LYS A 562 26.63 -25.93 -0.03
CA LYS A 562 27.82 -25.11 -0.27
C LYS A 562 27.61 -23.61 -0.06
N TYR A 563 26.46 -23.07 -0.45
CA TYR A 563 26.27 -21.61 -0.51
C TYR A 563 25.25 -21.07 0.48
N ALA A 564 24.34 -21.89 1.04
CA ALA A 564 23.41 -21.41 2.06
C ALA A 564 24.17 -21.03 3.33
N PHE A 565 24.11 -19.75 3.69
CA PHE A 565 24.71 -19.23 4.91
C PHE A 565 24.13 -19.91 6.14
N SER A 566 25.01 -20.30 7.07
CA SER A 566 24.66 -21.02 8.30
C SER A 566 24.73 -20.06 9.48
N GLY A 567 23.67 -20.03 10.29
CA GLY A 567 23.64 -19.31 11.57
C GLY A 567 24.18 -20.12 12.75
N GLY A 568 24.65 -21.35 12.53
CA GLY A 568 25.20 -22.22 13.57
C GLY A 568 26.69 -21.97 13.89
N GLY A 569 27.15 -22.49 15.03
CA GLY A 569 28.58 -22.44 15.42
C GLY A 569 29.53 -23.03 14.38
N ALA A 570 30.79 -22.56 14.37
CA ALA A 570 31.79 -22.98 13.38
C ALA A 570 32.24 -24.44 13.57
N THR A 571 32.09 -24.96 14.79
CA THR A 571 32.34 -26.36 15.15
C THR A 571 31.08 -26.99 15.77
N ILE A 572 30.98 -28.31 15.74
CA ILE A 572 29.88 -29.04 16.39
C ILE A 572 29.84 -28.70 17.88
N GLN A 573 31.00 -28.65 18.55
CA GLN A 573 31.07 -28.33 19.97
C GLN A 573 30.50 -26.92 20.24
N GLU A 574 30.94 -25.91 19.50
CA GLU A 574 30.42 -24.55 19.65
C GLU A 574 28.91 -24.49 19.38
N HIS A 575 28.43 -25.23 18.37
CA HIS A 575 27.01 -25.29 18.05
C HIS A 575 26.19 -25.94 19.18
N ARG A 576 26.68 -27.03 19.79
CA ARG A 576 26.03 -27.67 20.93
C ARG A 576 25.98 -26.74 22.16
N GLU A 577 27.01 -25.92 22.34
CA GLU A 577 27.12 -25.01 23.49
C GLU A 577 26.30 -23.71 23.32
N LYS A 578 26.35 -23.09 22.14
CA LYS A 578 25.76 -21.77 21.87
C LYS A 578 24.46 -21.79 21.07
N GLY A 579 24.15 -22.92 20.43
CA GLY A 579 23.01 -23.05 19.51
C GLY A 579 23.20 -22.32 18.18
N GLY A 580 22.15 -22.37 17.35
CA GLY A 580 22.08 -21.66 16.07
C GLY A 580 21.26 -20.37 16.12
N ASN A 581 21.72 -19.35 15.40
CA ASN A 581 21.00 -18.10 15.22
C ASN A 581 19.98 -18.19 14.07
N LEU A 582 18.70 -18.23 14.45
CA LEU A 582 17.57 -18.32 13.52
C LEU A 582 17.41 -17.10 12.60
N ASP A 583 17.77 -15.91 13.08
CA ASP A 583 17.57 -14.66 12.33
C ASP A 583 18.51 -14.55 11.13
N THR A 584 19.68 -15.21 11.22
CA THR A 584 20.70 -15.20 10.17
C THR A 584 20.73 -16.47 9.32
N ASP A 585 20.19 -17.59 9.82
CA ASP A 585 20.30 -18.89 9.14
C ASP A 585 19.38 -18.98 7.91
N ILE A 586 19.95 -19.08 6.72
CA ILE A 586 19.19 -19.12 5.47
C ILE A 586 18.29 -20.36 5.38
N SER A 587 18.70 -21.48 5.98
CA SER A 587 17.93 -22.71 5.88
C SER A 587 16.65 -22.60 6.69
N TYR A 588 16.75 -22.09 7.92
CA TYR A 588 15.59 -21.75 8.73
C TYR A 588 14.71 -20.68 8.08
N GLN A 589 15.32 -19.61 7.54
CA GLN A 589 14.57 -18.54 6.87
C GLN A 589 13.76 -19.08 5.69
N TYR A 590 14.33 -19.95 4.84
CA TYR A 590 13.56 -20.56 3.74
C TYR A 590 12.45 -21.49 4.26
N LEU A 591 12.67 -22.24 5.34
CA LEU A 591 11.63 -23.08 5.95
C LEU A 591 10.44 -22.24 6.43
N ARG A 592 10.64 -21.00 6.90
CA ARG A 592 9.53 -20.08 7.23
C ARG A 592 8.61 -19.81 6.04
N TYR A 593 9.13 -19.79 4.81
CA TYR A 593 8.35 -19.65 3.58
C TYR A 593 7.70 -20.97 3.14
N LEU A 594 8.44 -22.08 3.24
CA LEU A 594 8.07 -23.30 2.51
C LEU A 594 7.34 -24.35 3.37
N LEU A 595 7.58 -24.37 4.68
CA LEU A 595 7.02 -25.39 5.57
C LEU A 595 5.68 -24.91 6.14
N GLU A 596 4.56 -25.46 5.70
CA GLU A 596 3.21 -24.97 6.08
C GLU A 596 2.84 -25.25 7.55
N ASP A 597 3.39 -26.31 8.13
CA ASP A 597 3.16 -26.76 9.51
C ASP A 597 3.91 -25.85 10.50
N ASP A 598 3.15 -25.15 11.36
CA ASP A 598 3.71 -24.24 12.36
C ASP A 598 4.39 -25.00 13.50
N ASP A 599 3.81 -26.12 13.95
CA ASP A 599 4.33 -26.88 15.08
C ASP A 599 5.67 -27.49 14.72
N LYS A 600 5.77 -28.05 13.51
CA LYS A 600 7.02 -28.59 12.98
C LYS A 600 8.08 -27.50 12.78
N LEU A 601 7.71 -26.32 12.27
CA LEU A 601 8.65 -25.20 12.12
C LEU A 601 9.16 -24.72 13.49
N ASN A 602 8.26 -24.60 14.48
CA ASN A 602 8.60 -24.20 15.83
C ASN A 602 9.53 -25.22 16.50
N GLU A 603 9.25 -26.52 16.35
CA GLU A 603 10.12 -27.60 16.84
C GLU A 603 11.54 -27.50 16.25
N ILE A 604 11.64 -27.35 14.92
CA ILE A 604 12.93 -27.17 14.23
C ILE A 604 13.66 -25.94 14.78
N GLY A 605 12.94 -24.82 14.93
CA GLY A 605 13.50 -23.57 15.46
C GLY A 605 14.03 -23.73 16.89
N GLN A 606 13.28 -24.39 17.78
CA GLN A 606 13.70 -24.63 19.16
C GLN A 606 14.93 -25.55 19.23
N LYS A 607 14.91 -26.67 18.49
CA LYS A 607 16.04 -27.61 18.44
C LYS A 607 17.31 -26.99 17.85
N TYR A 608 17.17 -26.14 16.83
CA TYR A 608 18.32 -25.45 16.26
C TYR A 608 18.87 -24.39 17.22
N LYS A 609 17.99 -23.63 17.88
CA LYS A 609 18.38 -22.60 18.85
C LYS A 609 19.01 -23.19 20.11
N SER A 610 18.61 -24.39 20.54
CA SER A 610 19.21 -25.09 21.68
C SER A 610 20.52 -25.80 21.33
N GLY A 611 20.85 -25.93 20.04
CA GLY A 611 21.98 -26.71 19.57
C GLY A 611 21.71 -28.21 19.46
N GLU A 612 20.48 -28.68 19.68
CA GLU A 612 20.08 -30.08 19.50
C GLU A 612 20.09 -30.50 18.01
N LEU A 613 19.70 -29.61 17.11
CA LEU A 613 19.70 -29.83 15.66
C LEU A 613 20.93 -29.17 15.03
N LEU A 614 21.76 -29.90 14.30
CA LEU A 614 22.96 -29.34 13.66
C LEU A 614 22.64 -28.63 12.34
N SER A 615 23.53 -27.73 11.90
CA SER A 615 23.39 -27.00 10.62
C SER A 615 23.30 -27.91 9.39
N GLY A 616 23.94 -29.08 9.42
CA GLY A 616 23.79 -30.09 8.36
C GLY A 616 22.40 -30.71 8.32
N GLU A 617 21.76 -30.90 9.47
CA GLU A 617 20.46 -31.53 9.60
C GLU A 617 19.33 -30.58 9.17
N ILE A 618 19.37 -29.31 9.60
CA ILE A 618 18.40 -28.31 9.12
C ILE A 618 18.50 -28.09 7.60
N LYS A 619 19.72 -28.08 7.04
CA LYS A 619 19.94 -28.03 5.59
C LYS A 619 19.32 -29.24 4.89
N LYS A 620 19.45 -30.44 5.47
CA LYS A 620 18.85 -31.66 4.94
C LYS A 620 17.31 -31.56 4.92
N ILE A 621 16.70 -31.08 6.00
CA ILE A 621 15.25 -30.83 6.06
C ILE A 621 14.83 -29.86 4.94
N LEU A 622 15.54 -28.75 4.78
CA LEU A 622 15.24 -27.78 3.71
C LEU A 622 15.39 -28.39 2.31
N ILE A 623 16.45 -29.17 2.07
CA ILE A 623 16.67 -29.85 0.79
C ILE A 623 15.46 -30.71 0.44
N ASP A 624 14.97 -31.51 1.39
CA ASP A 624 13.85 -32.41 1.16
C ASP A 624 12.56 -31.63 0.83
N VAL A 625 12.30 -30.53 1.55
CA VAL A 625 11.16 -29.63 1.27
C VAL A 625 11.26 -28.98 -0.12
N ILE A 626 12.42 -28.45 -0.49
CA ILE A 626 12.60 -27.79 -1.80
C ILE A 626 12.51 -28.81 -2.94
N VAL A 627 13.12 -29.99 -2.78
CA VAL A 627 13.11 -31.03 -3.81
C VAL A 627 11.69 -31.49 -4.07
N ASP A 628 10.90 -31.76 -3.03
CA ASP A 628 9.49 -32.14 -3.18
C ASP A 628 8.68 -31.05 -3.88
N LEU A 629 8.84 -29.79 -3.46
CA LEU A 629 8.16 -28.64 -4.07
C LEU A 629 8.49 -28.51 -5.55
N ILE A 630 9.79 -28.52 -5.91
CA ILE A 630 10.23 -28.32 -7.30
C ILE A 630 9.84 -29.53 -8.17
N GLN A 631 9.93 -30.76 -7.67
CA GLN A 631 9.49 -31.94 -8.41
C GLN A 631 7.98 -31.91 -8.66
N THR A 632 7.19 -31.56 -7.66
CA THR A 632 5.73 -31.37 -7.79
C THR A 632 5.41 -30.27 -8.80
N HIS A 633 6.11 -29.13 -8.73
CA HIS A 633 5.97 -28.03 -9.68
C HIS A 633 6.29 -28.47 -11.11
N LYS A 634 7.44 -29.13 -11.32
CA LYS A 634 7.85 -29.65 -12.63
C LYS A 634 6.84 -30.62 -13.20
N LYS A 635 6.37 -31.58 -12.40
CA LYS A 635 5.35 -32.55 -12.83
C LYS A 635 4.06 -31.86 -13.31
N LYS A 636 3.59 -30.84 -12.59
CA LYS A 636 2.43 -30.04 -12.99
C LYS A 636 2.72 -29.26 -14.27
N ARG A 637 3.85 -28.55 -14.32
CA ARG A 637 4.29 -27.74 -15.46
C ARG A 637 4.37 -28.57 -16.74
N ASP A 638 4.96 -29.76 -16.66
CA ASP A 638 5.18 -30.65 -17.80
C ASP A 638 3.88 -31.37 -18.25
N SER A 639 2.86 -31.40 -17.39
CA SER A 639 1.53 -31.93 -17.73
C SER A 639 0.59 -30.93 -18.41
N LEU A 640 0.99 -29.65 -18.50
CA LEU A 640 0.16 -28.60 -19.10
C LEU A 640 0.07 -28.79 -20.61
N THR A 641 -1.16 -28.84 -21.13
CA THR A 641 -1.42 -28.80 -22.57
C THR A 641 -1.59 -27.36 -23.06
N ASP A 642 -1.43 -27.13 -24.36
CA ASP A 642 -1.62 -25.81 -24.95
C ASP A 642 -3.07 -25.33 -24.75
N GLU A 643 -4.07 -26.21 -24.82
CA GLU A 643 -5.47 -25.85 -24.56
C GLU A 643 -5.70 -25.40 -23.11
N GLN A 644 -5.03 -26.04 -22.15
CA GLN A 644 -5.10 -25.62 -20.75
C GLN A 644 -4.45 -24.25 -20.55
N ILE A 645 -3.31 -24.01 -21.20
CA ILE A 645 -2.63 -22.71 -21.15
C ILE A 645 -3.50 -21.62 -21.79
N ASP A 646 -4.01 -21.86 -22.99
CA ASP A 646 -4.88 -20.94 -23.73
C ASP A 646 -6.16 -20.64 -22.95
N TYR A 647 -6.68 -21.61 -22.21
CA TYR A 647 -7.82 -21.37 -21.33
C TYR A 647 -7.53 -20.27 -20.31
N PHE A 648 -6.32 -20.14 -19.75
CA PHE A 648 -5.98 -19.02 -18.85
C PHE A 648 -6.07 -17.64 -19.51
N PHE A 649 -5.95 -17.55 -20.83
CA PHE A 649 -6.06 -16.31 -21.61
C PHE A 649 -7.49 -16.02 -22.10
N ASN A 650 -8.47 -16.88 -21.81
CA ASN A 650 -9.85 -16.65 -22.21
C ASN A 650 -10.57 -15.70 -21.23
N PRO A 651 -11.01 -14.50 -21.63
CA PRO A 651 -11.75 -13.60 -20.75
C PRO A 651 -13.24 -13.97 -20.59
N ASN A 652 -13.77 -14.86 -21.42
CA ASN A 652 -15.20 -15.17 -21.51
C ASN A 652 -15.60 -16.42 -20.70
N LYS A 653 -14.87 -16.74 -19.63
CA LYS A 653 -15.17 -17.91 -18.80
C LYS A 653 -16.47 -17.72 -18.03
N PRO A 654 -17.37 -18.73 -18.00
CA PRO A 654 -18.62 -18.62 -17.25
C PRO A 654 -18.42 -18.26 -15.77
N ALA A 655 -17.39 -18.81 -15.11
CA ALA A 655 -17.10 -18.52 -13.71
C ALA A 655 -16.62 -17.08 -13.47
N LEU A 656 -15.76 -16.53 -14.34
CA LEU A 656 -15.37 -15.11 -14.29
C LEU A 656 -16.57 -14.19 -14.51
N MET A 657 -17.42 -14.50 -15.49
CA MET A 657 -18.58 -13.65 -15.83
C MET A 657 -19.62 -13.55 -14.71
N LYS A 658 -19.62 -14.45 -13.73
CA LYS A 658 -20.47 -14.32 -12.52
C LYS A 658 -20.22 -13.02 -11.77
N PHE A 659 -19.01 -12.44 -11.89
CA PHE A 659 -18.65 -11.20 -11.21
C PHE A 659 -19.11 -9.94 -11.94
N LYS A 660 -19.54 -10.04 -13.20
CA LYS A 660 -19.82 -8.90 -14.08
C LYS A 660 -20.95 -8.00 -13.57
N ASN A 661 -21.94 -8.57 -12.91
CA ASN A 661 -23.17 -7.89 -12.49
C ASN A 661 -23.36 -7.91 -10.95
N ILE A 662 -22.29 -8.11 -10.17
CA ILE A 662 -22.34 -8.10 -8.69
C ILE A 662 -22.40 -6.69 -8.15
#